data_AF-A0AAN7A003-F1
#
_entry.id   AF-A0AAN7A003-F1
#
_cell.length_a   1.000
_cell.length_b   1.000
_cell.length_c   1.000
_cell.angle_alpha   90.00
_cell.angle_beta   90.00
_cell.angle_gamma   90.00
#
_symmetry.space_group_name_H-M   'P 1'
#
loop_
_entity.id
_entity.type
_entity.pdbx_description
1 polymer ?
#
loop_
_entity_poly.entity_id
_entity_poly.type
_entity_poly.pdbx_seq_one_letter_code
_entity_poly.pdbx_strand_id
1 'polypeptide(L)'
;MAADSTEPQPDSAPGAEGAAAGTTTEPPKKLPKGVVLGKDGKPCRSCTSFPAWAAQTKASLKASAAPPAPPKDCPPDVETLGRGTWTLLHSIAATYPPVPTPNEQSDLKSFMRLFSKLYPCWVCAEDFQVYMQKQEVKAGSRDEFGNWLCDAHNEVNRKLGKPTFDCRKWEERSPQQPERGGPRLHHSRMPVDIREQGLKTPVPVAEYLFRRLHEIGIRSIHGVPGDFNLVALDYIPKAGLRWVGSVNELNAAYAADGYARTKGISALVTTFGVGELSAINGVAGSFSEHIPVVHIVGCPSTISQRNGMLLHHTLGNGDFNVFANMSSAISCDTARLNKPSEIADQIDHALRECWIRSRPVYIMLPTDMAEQKIEGARLDTPIDLAEPKNGVEREDYVVDVVLKYLHAAKSPVILVDACAIRHRVLEEVHDLVEKTQLPVFVTPMGKGAINESHPAYGGVYAGSGSRPDVANRLESADLVLSIGPLKSDFNTAGFSYRTSQLSSIDFHSTHCTVRYSEYPGVAMRGVLRKVVERVDLSKLSRPTSPEVANEVAKNRDSSETITQAFFWPRIGEYLKEDDIVVTETGTSNFGIWDTKYPRGVTGLTQILWGSIGWSVGAAQGAALAAKDMGVDRRTILFVGDGSFQLTAQEVSTMIRHNLKVTIFLIYNEGFTIERFIHGMEAEYNDISRWQYTEVPTVFGASDKQVRKFVIKTKDELDKLVTDKEFNEAGGLQFVELWMPKEDAPRVLKITAEIAAKNNAKMTDYGNAGKWKTPHQQAKVLAQDANLQPGDTGVWVTCARHQEGKAAREIGVLFAEYAEKMYGIKSVHDTAAAAAASSKDGGGDGGDDDDAEDDLEAAIQREVAALTAKPSSSSSTDPGAGGGNRMTPVKMNVDCLLFVKTQPPVDPVAFVRRIAEDASRCEELSGLMRCRYVNRLTPVSVMGKASEQGLVEVAREGLAPWFDLSGKRSSGGGAAGKEGETKTETAESKAEESTTEGGSAKGATEGTAADVKTETTSSSERRPFTFAIRPTIRNHSNLKRDVVINTIAGLINDDRHKVNLSAPDKVILVDIYQTVCGISVVDGDWDELKRFNLTELYSQARNAQTSKD
;
A
#
# COMPACT_ATOMS: atom_id res chain seq x y z
N MET A 1 40.45 -62.15 -3.23
CA MET A 1 40.41 -62.53 -4.65
C MET A 1 39.39 -61.64 -5.35
N ALA A 2 39.79 -61.11 -6.51
CA ALA A 2 38.98 -60.68 -7.67
C ALA A 2 37.74 -59.76 -7.50
N ALA A 3 37.91 -58.52 -7.96
CA ALA A 3 37.31 -57.90 -9.15
C ALA A 3 35.77 -57.79 -9.34
N ASP A 4 35.38 -56.52 -9.59
CA ASP A 4 34.60 -56.00 -10.74
C ASP A 4 33.07 -55.82 -10.68
N SER A 5 32.63 -54.71 -11.31
CA SER A 5 31.32 -54.45 -11.95
C SER A 5 30.10 -54.31 -11.01
N THR A 6 29.00 -53.56 -11.25
CA THR A 6 28.46 -52.68 -12.31
C THR A 6 27.12 -52.11 -11.78
N GLU A 7 26.59 -51.05 -12.41
CA GLU A 7 25.32 -50.33 -12.13
C GLU A 7 24.04 -51.19 -12.09
N PRO A 8 22.84 -50.65 -11.73
CA PRO A 8 21.94 -50.13 -12.79
C PRO A 8 20.98 -48.96 -12.42
N GLN A 9 20.30 -48.50 -13.49
CA GLN A 9 19.39 -47.37 -13.77
C GLN A 9 18.11 -47.17 -12.90
N PRO A 10 17.26 -46.16 -13.25
CA PRO A 10 16.04 -46.54 -14.00
C PRO A 10 15.51 -45.56 -15.08
N ASP A 11 14.75 -46.17 -16.00
CA ASP A 11 13.75 -45.76 -17.01
C ASP A 11 12.63 -44.79 -16.52
N SER A 12 11.71 -44.19 -17.30
CA SER A 12 11.42 -43.96 -18.74
C SER A 12 10.18 -43.03 -18.82
N ALA A 13 9.84 -42.52 -20.00
CA ALA A 13 8.63 -41.72 -20.30
C ALA A 13 7.55 -42.54 -21.05
N PRO A 14 6.31 -42.01 -21.25
CA PRO A 14 5.46 -42.37 -22.39
C PRO A 14 5.17 -41.12 -23.26
N GLY A 15 5.05 -41.13 -24.58
CA GLY A 15 4.77 -42.17 -25.56
C GLY A 15 3.61 -41.69 -26.44
N ALA A 16 3.78 -41.55 -27.75
CA ALA A 16 2.70 -41.60 -28.74
C ALA A 16 3.24 -41.71 -30.18
N GLU A 17 2.90 -42.85 -30.78
CA GLU A 17 2.98 -43.28 -32.18
C GLU A 17 2.25 -42.29 -33.13
N GLY A 18 2.46 -42.20 -34.44
CA GLY A 18 3.10 -43.05 -35.43
C GLY A 18 2.26 -43.02 -36.72
N ALA A 19 2.87 -42.75 -37.87
CA ALA A 19 2.49 -43.17 -39.24
C ALA A 19 3.22 -42.27 -40.28
N ALA A 20 3.79 -42.72 -41.39
CA ALA A 20 4.09 -44.05 -41.89
C ALA A 20 5.12 -43.89 -43.04
N ALA A 21 6.03 -44.86 -43.13
CA ALA A 21 6.72 -45.43 -44.29
C ALA A 21 7.33 -44.54 -45.41
N GLY A 22 8.62 -44.80 -45.70
CA GLY A 22 9.19 -44.55 -47.03
C GLY A 22 10.71 -44.34 -47.04
N THR A 23 11.49 -45.38 -46.78
CA THR A 23 12.96 -45.39 -46.87
C THR A 23 13.48 -45.20 -48.30
N THR A 24 14.39 -44.24 -48.49
CA THR A 24 15.57 -44.39 -49.37
C THR A 24 16.77 -43.75 -48.69
N THR A 25 17.73 -44.58 -48.27
CA THR A 25 19.03 -44.15 -47.75
C THR A 25 19.90 -43.59 -48.89
N GLU A 26 20.05 -42.28 -48.97
CA GLU A 26 21.18 -41.63 -49.66
C GLU A 26 22.41 -41.59 -48.73
N PRO A 27 23.64 -41.70 -49.26
CA PRO A 27 24.85 -41.58 -48.46
C PRO A 27 24.99 -40.15 -47.88
N PRO A 28 25.67 -39.96 -46.74
CA PRO A 28 25.75 -38.65 -46.11
C PRO A 28 26.48 -37.68 -47.04
N LYS A 29 25.80 -36.59 -47.43
CA LYS A 29 26.41 -35.48 -48.19
C LYS A 29 27.63 -34.98 -47.40
N LYS A 30 28.82 -35.07 -48.00
CA LYS A 30 30.04 -34.42 -47.47
C LYS A 30 29.74 -32.93 -47.26
N LEU A 31 29.75 -32.50 -46.00
CA LEU A 31 29.59 -31.10 -45.64
C LEU A 31 30.76 -30.28 -46.23
N PRO A 32 30.55 -29.00 -46.58
CA PRO A 32 31.63 -28.10 -46.98
C PRO A 32 32.70 -28.00 -45.88
N LYS A 33 33.98 -27.89 -46.26
CA LYS A 33 35.09 -27.70 -45.30
C LYS A 33 34.80 -26.48 -44.39
N GLY A 34 34.81 -26.69 -43.07
CA GLY A 34 34.68 -25.63 -42.05
C GLY A 34 33.28 -25.44 -41.45
N VAL A 35 32.27 -26.21 -41.86
CA VAL A 35 30.93 -26.17 -41.25
C VAL A 35 30.89 -27.08 -40.02
N VAL A 36 30.48 -26.52 -38.86
CA VAL A 36 30.32 -27.24 -37.61
C VAL A 36 28.85 -27.48 -37.33
N LEU A 37 28.46 -28.72 -37.04
CA LEU A 37 27.09 -29.04 -36.63
C LEU A 37 26.88 -28.71 -35.14
N GLY A 38 25.66 -28.30 -34.79
CA GLY A 38 25.17 -28.20 -33.43
C GLY A 38 24.90 -29.57 -32.83
N LYS A 39 24.63 -29.60 -31.53
CA LYS A 39 24.27 -30.84 -30.81
C LYS A 39 22.95 -31.46 -31.29
N ASP A 40 22.16 -30.72 -32.06
CA ASP A 40 20.91 -31.12 -32.71
C ASP A 40 21.13 -31.69 -34.14
N GLY A 41 22.38 -31.83 -34.58
CA GLY A 41 22.72 -32.36 -35.91
C GLY A 41 22.55 -31.36 -37.06
N LYS A 42 22.15 -30.11 -36.78
CA LYS A 42 22.00 -29.05 -37.78
C LYS A 42 23.23 -28.15 -37.83
N PRO A 43 23.53 -27.44 -38.94
CA PRO A 43 24.65 -26.48 -38.97
C PRO A 43 24.52 -25.45 -37.85
N CYS A 44 25.58 -25.27 -37.05
CA CYS A 44 25.61 -24.29 -35.95
C CYS A 44 26.27 -22.99 -36.42
N ARG A 45 25.49 -21.91 -36.39
CA ARG A 45 25.94 -20.59 -36.86
C ARG A 45 27.07 -20.02 -36.02
N SER A 46 26.98 -20.13 -34.70
CA SER A 46 27.96 -19.60 -33.74
C SER A 46 29.27 -20.39 -33.72
N CYS A 47 29.27 -21.64 -34.19
CA CYS A 47 30.45 -22.49 -34.30
C CYS A 47 31.10 -22.48 -35.69
N THR A 48 30.48 -21.83 -36.67
CA THR A 48 30.92 -21.82 -38.08
C THR A 48 31.30 -20.40 -38.50
N SER A 49 32.42 -20.21 -39.20
CA SER A 49 32.81 -18.88 -39.70
C SER A 49 31.86 -18.39 -40.78
N PHE A 50 31.66 -17.07 -40.89
CA PHE A 50 30.78 -16.50 -41.93
C PHE A 50 31.14 -16.95 -43.37
N PRO A 51 32.42 -17.04 -43.79
CA PRO A 51 32.76 -17.55 -45.11
C PRO A 51 32.32 -19.02 -45.34
N ALA A 52 32.51 -19.88 -44.33
CA ALA A 52 32.08 -21.29 -44.41
C ALA A 52 30.54 -21.42 -44.41
N TRP A 53 29.86 -20.58 -43.62
CA TRP A 53 28.40 -20.52 -43.59
C TRP A 53 27.80 -20.01 -44.90
N ALA A 54 28.38 -18.95 -45.47
CA ALA A 54 27.97 -18.36 -46.75
C ALA A 54 28.22 -19.31 -47.93
N ALA A 55 29.27 -20.14 -47.87
CA ALA A 55 29.52 -21.19 -48.86
C ALA A 55 28.46 -22.30 -48.80
N GLN A 56 27.94 -22.63 -47.61
CA GLN A 56 26.86 -23.60 -47.43
C GLN A 56 25.51 -23.08 -47.96
N THR A 57 25.16 -21.82 -47.71
CA THR A 57 23.94 -21.20 -48.26
C THR A 57 24.02 -21.00 -49.78
N LYS A 58 25.21 -20.72 -50.34
CA LYS A 58 25.44 -20.72 -51.80
C LYS A 58 25.27 -22.10 -52.45
N ALA A 59 25.59 -23.18 -51.74
CA ALA A 59 25.34 -24.54 -52.27
C ALA A 59 23.84 -24.88 -52.36
N SER A 60 22.97 -24.14 -51.65
CA SER A 60 21.51 -24.31 -51.68
C SER A 60 20.79 -23.37 -52.66
N LEU A 61 21.48 -22.39 -53.26
CA LEU A 61 20.89 -21.39 -54.16
C LEU A 61 21.81 -21.17 -55.37
N LYS A 62 21.34 -21.50 -56.59
CA LYS A 62 22.08 -21.24 -57.84
C LYS A 62 22.40 -19.74 -57.97
N ALA A 63 23.64 -19.46 -58.35
CA ALA A 63 24.39 -18.22 -58.13
C ALA A 63 23.87 -16.93 -58.79
N SER A 64 24.06 -15.79 -58.11
CA SER A 64 24.75 -14.58 -58.62
C SER A 64 24.58 -13.40 -57.65
N ALA A 65 25.63 -13.06 -56.89
CA ALA A 65 25.96 -11.73 -56.31
C ALA A 65 26.99 -11.87 -55.18
N ALA A 66 27.77 -10.81 -54.92
CA ALA A 66 28.68 -10.70 -53.79
C ALA A 66 27.94 -10.87 -52.44
N PRO A 67 28.57 -11.44 -51.40
CA PRO A 67 27.86 -11.76 -50.16
C PRO A 67 27.38 -10.47 -49.47
N PRO A 68 26.08 -10.35 -49.13
CA PRO A 68 25.60 -9.24 -48.32
C PRO A 68 26.22 -9.32 -46.92
N ALA A 69 26.58 -8.18 -46.34
CA ALA A 69 26.94 -8.10 -44.93
C ALA A 69 25.77 -8.61 -44.07
N PRO A 70 26.03 -9.33 -42.97
CA PRO A 70 24.96 -9.86 -42.13
C PRO A 70 24.07 -8.73 -41.56
N PRO A 71 22.77 -8.97 -41.35
CA PRO A 71 21.87 -8.02 -40.67
C PRO A 71 22.43 -7.60 -39.31
N LYS A 72 22.22 -6.32 -38.92
CA LYS A 72 22.75 -5.74 -37.67
C LYS A 72 22.39 -6.52 -36.40
N ASP A 73 21.30 -7.28 -36.42
CA ASP A 73 20.76 -8.01 -35.26
C ASP A 73 21.04 -9.53 -35.28
N CYS A 74 21.98 -9.99 -36.11
CA CYS A 74 22.35 -11.41 -36.18
C CYS A 74 23.40 -11.79 -35.12
N PRO A 75 23.28 -12.94 -34.43
CA PRO A 75 24.31 -13.41 -33.49
C PRO A 75 25.70 -13.54 -34.15
N PRO A 76 26.79 -13.19 -33.44
CA PRO A 76 28.14 -13.20 -34.00
C PRO A 76 28.59 -14.62 -34.38
N ASP A 77 29.43 -14.70 -35.41
CA ASP A 77 30.07 -15.95 -35.82
C ASP A 77 31.28 -16.30 -34.95
N VAL A 78 31.83 -17.50 -35.13
CA VAL A 78 32.94 -18.00 -34.30
C VAL A 78 34.17 -17.06 -34.30
N GLU A 79 34.43 -16.35 -35.40
CA GLU A 79 35.55 -15.40 -35.47
C GLU A 79 35.27 -14.09 -34.76
N THR A 80 34.07 -13.53 -34.93
CA THR A 80 33.66 -12.27 -34.29
C THR A 80 33.48 -12.47 -32.79
N LEU A 81 32.83 -13.57 -32.41
CA LEU A 81 32.70 -14.02 -31.04
C LEU A 81 34.08 -14.23 -30.42
N GLY A 82 34.99 -14.93 -31.13
CA GLY A 82 36.37 -15.15 -30.68
C GLY A 82 37.15 -13.84 -30.47
N ARG A 83 37.11 -12.90 -31.43
CA ARG A 83 37.79 -11.60 -31.30
C ARG A 83 37.29 -10.82 -30.08
N GLY A 84 35.98 -10.65 -29.93
CA GLY A 84 35.39 -9.92 -28.79
C GLY A 84 35.69 -10.59 -27.45
N THR A 85 35.72 -11.92 -27.44
CA THR A 85 36.07 -12.72 -26.25
C THR A 85 37.51 -12.49 -25.82
N TRP A 86 38.47 -12.58 -26.75
CA TRP A 86 39.87 -12.33 -26.42
C TRP A 86 40.08 -10.88 -25.97
N THR A 87 39.39 -9.91 -26.58
CA THR A 87 39.41 -8.52 -26.09
C THR A 87 38.96 -8.43 -24.63
N LEU A 88 37.83 -9.04 -24.27
CA LEU A 88 37.33 -9.06 -22.89
C LEU A 88 38.35 -9.70 -21.93
N LEU A 89 38.86 -10.89 -22.25
CA LEU A 89 39.79 -11.60 -21.37
C LEU A 89 41.12 -10.83 -21.20
N HIS A 90 41.65 -10.22 -22.26
CA HIS A 90 42.85 -9.38 -22.17
C HIS A 90 42.61 -8.11 -21.35
N SER A 91 41.42 -7.50 -21.45
CA SER A 91 41.05 -6.37 -20.59
C SER A 91 40.99 -6.78 -19.12
N ILE A 92 40.41 -7.94 -18.81
CA ILE A 92 40.38 -8.48 -17.43
C ILE A 92 41.81 -8.67 -16.92
N ALA A 93 42.70 -9.27 -17.72
CA ALA A 93 44.10 -9.45 -17.33
C ALA A 93 44.85 -8.12 -17.13
N ALA A 94 44.61 -7.13 -17.99
CA ALA A 94 45.23 -5.81 -17.89
C ALA A 94 44.80 -5.05 -16.62
N THR A 95 43.54 -5.20 -16.20
CA THR A 95 42.99 -4.52 -15.01
C THR A 95 43.09 -5.34 -13.73
N TYR A 96 43.56 -6.59 -13.79
CA TYR A 96 43.67 -7.45 -12.62
C TYR A 96 44.68 -6.86 -11.62
N PRO A 97 44.44 -6.89 -10.30
CA PRO A 97 45.37 -6.30 -9.34
C PRO A 97 46.75 -6.96 -9.36
N PRO A 98 47.87 -6.21 -9.24
CA PRO A 98 49.20 -6.80 -9.09
C PRO A 98 49.30 -7.74 -7.88
N VAL A 99 48.56 -7.44 -6.80
CA VAL A 99 48.45 -8.26 -5.59
C VAL A 99 46.95 -8.45 -5.27
N PRO A 100 46.30 -9.50 -5.80
CA PRO A 100 44.88 -9.76 -5.60
C PRO A 100 44.59 -10.42 -4.25
N THR A 101 43.50 -10.02 -3.61
CA THR A 101 42.97 -10.65 -2.39
C THR A 101 42.50 -12.09 -2.64
N PRO A 102 42.42 -12.96 -1.61
CA PRO A 102 41.92 -14.34 -1.79
C PRO A 102 40.54 -14.43 -2.45
N ASN A 103 39.66 -13.46 -2.20
CA ASN A 103 38.35 -13.37 -2.83
C ASN A 103 38.47 -13.05 -4.33
N GLU A 104 39.28 -12.06 -4.72
CA GLU A 104 39.52 -11.72 -6.13
C GLU A 104 40.18 -12.87 -6.91
N GLN A 105 41.02 -13.69 -6.25
CA GLN A 105 41.58 -14.91 -6.85
C GLN A 105 40.50 -15.97 -7.07
N SER A 106 39.64 -16.20 -6.07
CA SER A 106 38.52 -17.14 -6.15
C SER A 106 37.49 -16.73 -7.20
N ASP A 107 37.17 -15.44 -7.27
CA ASP A 107 36.21 -14.88 -8.22
C ASP A 107 36.72 -14.99 -9.65
N LEU A 108 38.01 -14.70 -9.90
CA LEU A 108 38.60 -14.85 -11.23
C LEU A 108 38.60 -16.33 -11.67
N LYS A 109 39.00 -17.26 -10.80
CA LYS A 109 38.94 -18.70 -11.10
C LYS A 109 37.50 -19.17 -11.38
N SER A 110 36.53 -18.68 -10.59
CA SER A 110 35.11 -18.98 -10.76
C SER A 110 34.55 -18.41 -12.06
N PHE A 111 34.93 -17.17 -12.40
CA PHE A 111 34.59 -16.53 -13.67
C PHE A 111 35.10 -17.37 -14.84
N MET A 112 36.39 -17.74 -14.88
CA MET A 112 36.95 -18.55 -15.97
C MET A 112 36.23 -19.89 -16.13
N ARG A 113 35.85 -20.53 -15.03
CA ARG A 113 35.10 -21.80 -15.03
C ARG A 113 33.66 -21.63 -15.53
N LEU A 114 32.97 -20.57 -15.16
CA LEU A 114 31.60 -20.30 -15.63
C LEU A 114 31.60 -19.84 -17.08
N PHE A 115 32.55 -18.97 -17.44
CA PHE A 115 32.79 -18.51 -18.79
C PHE A 115 32.96 -19.68 -19.76
N SER A 116 33.80 -20.68 -19.42
CA SER A 116 34.03 -21.84 -20.28
C SER A 116 32.82 -22.77 -20.44
N LYS A 117 31.88 -22.77 -19.48
CA LYS A 117 30.63 -23.55 -19.55
C LYS A 117 29.52 -22.85 -20.33
N LEU A 118 29.50 -21.52 -20.28
CA LEU A 118 28.43 -20.69 -20.87
C LEU A 118 28.82 -20.13 -22.25
N TYR A 119 30.01 -20.47 -22.77
CA TYR A 119 30.49 -19.92 -24.02
C TYR A 119 29.64 -20.37 -25.23
N PRO A 120 29.10 -19.43 -26.06
CA PRO A 120 28.09 -19.76 -27.08
C PRO A 120 28.55 -20.72 -28.18
N CYS A 121 29.85 -20.78 -28.47
CA CYS A 121 30.41 -21.77 -29.38
C CYS A 121 30.79 -23.03 -28.59
N TRP A 122 29.95 -24.08 -28.66
CA TRP A 122 30.13 -25.29 -27.85
C TRP A 122 31.48 -26.00 -28.11
N VAL A 123 31.99 -26.01 -29.35
CA VAL A 123 33.29 -26.59 -29.67
C VAL A 123 34.42 -25.80 -29.01
N CYS A 124 34.36 -24.47 -29.06
CA CYS A 124 35.34 -23.62 -28.35
C CYS A 124 35.20 -23.74 -26.83
N ALA A 125 33.98 -23.90 -26.32
CA ALA A 125 33.69 -24.10 -24.91
C ALA A 125 34.33 -25.39 -24.39
N GLU A 126 34.09 -26.52 -25.08
CA GLU A 126 34.66 -27.82 -24.73
C GLU A 126 36.19 -27.83 -24.88
N ASP A 127 36.72 -27.24 -25.96
CA ASP A 127 38.17 -27.14 -26.18
C ASP A 127 38.87 -26.31 -25.08
N PHE A 128 38.26 -25.20 -24.67
CA PHE A 128 38.79 -24.35 -23.60
C PHE A 128 38.67 -25.02 -22.23
N GLN A 129 37.60 -25.78 -21.97
CA GLN A 129 37.48 -26.61 -20.77
C GLN A 129 38.58 -27.68 -20.69
N VAL A 130 38.90 -28.35 -21.81
CA VAL A 130 40.00 -29.32 -21.89
C VAL A 130 41.36 -28.63 -21.62
N TYR A 131 41.56 -27.42 -22.15
CA TYR A 131 42.77 -26.64 -21.84
C TYR A 131 42.86 -26.33 -20.33
N MET A 132 41.78 -25.84 -19.72
CA MET A 132 41.75 -25.49 -18.30
C MET A 132 41.93 -26.71 -17.36
N GLN A 133 41.56 -27.92 -17.81
CA GLN A 133 41.85 -29.15 -17.08
C GLN A 133 43.35 -29.52 -17.11
N LYS A 134 44.04 -29.19 -18.21
CA LYS A 134 45.48 -29.43 -18.37
C LYS A 134 46.33 -28.32 -17.73
N GLN A 135 45.84 -27.10 -17.74
CA GLN A 135 46.51 -25.90 -17.24
C GLN A 135 45.58 -25.14 -16.30
N GLU A 136 45.77 -25.34 -14.99
CA GLU A 136 44.99 -24.64 -13.97
C GLU A 136 45.18 -23.12 -14.10
N VAL A 137 44.08 -22.37 -13.98
CA VAL A 137 44.07 -20.90 -14.00
C VAL A 137 45.00 -20.35 -12.91
N LYS A 138 46.04 -19.64 -13.32
CA LYS A 138 46.94 -18.92 -12.41
C LYS A 138 46.38 -17.54 -12.13
N ALA A 139 45.99 -17.29 -10.88
CA ALA A 139 45.33 -16.05 -10.45
C ALA A 139 46.09 -15.37 -9.29
N GLY A 140 47.31 -15.81 -8.94
CA GLY A 140 48.03 -15.29 -7.78
C GLY A 140 48.51 -13.85 -7.92
N SER A 141 48.65 -13.36 -9.15
CA SER A 141 48.99 -11.98 -9.47
C SER A 141 48.54 -11.62 -10.89
N ARG A 142 48.57 -10.32 -11.21
CA ARG A 142 48.39 -9.83 -12.59
C ARG A 142 49.31 -10.52 -13.59
N ASP A 143 50.59 -10.65 -13.25
CA ASP A 143 51.59 -11.26 -14.14
C ASP A 143 51.34 -12.75 -14.35
N GLU A 144 50.99 -13.47 -13.29
CA GLU A 144 50.65 -14.89 -13.39
C GLU A 144 49.44 -15.13 -14.29
N PHE A 145 48.38 -14.32 -14.11
CA PHE A 145 47.17 -14.45 -14.91
C PHE A 145 47.37 -14.01 -16.35
N GLY A 146 48.07 -12.90 -16.58
CA GLY A 146 48.39 -12.40 -17.92
C GLY A 146 49.24 -13.39 -18.73
N ASN A 147 50.25 -14.01 -18.11
CA ASN A 147 51.04 -15.07 -18.75
C ASN A 147 50.20 -16.31 -19.05
N TRP A 148 49.42 -16.81 -18.08
CA TRP A 148 48.55 -17.97 -18.29
C TRP A 148 47.53 -17.75 -19.41
N LEU A 149 46.92 -16.56 -19.46
CA LEU A 149 45.97 -16.18 -20.51
C LEU A 149 46.65 -16.08 -21.88
N CYS A 150 47.88 -15.56 -21.94
CA CYS A 150 48.67 -15.53 -23.15
C CYS A 150 48.97 -16.95 -23.67
N ASP A 151 49.34 -17.88 -22.78
CA ASP A 151 49.58 -19.28 -23.16
C ASP A 151 48.31 -19.96 -23.69
N ALA A 152 47.15 -19.66 -23.09
CA ALA A 152 45.86 -20.12 -23.57
C ALA A 152 45.54 -19.58 -24.97
N HIS A 153 45.87 -18.31 -25.24
CA HIS A 153 45.71 -17.71 -26.56
C HIS A 153 46.66 -18.33 -27.59
N ASN A 154 47.89 -18.65 -27.18
CA ASN A 154 48.87 -19.34 -28.01
C ASN A 154 48.47 -20.78 -28.36
N GLU A 155 47.79 -21.48 -27.45
CA GLU A 155 47.18 -22.78 -27.74
C GLU A 155 46.17 -22.68 -28.89
N VAL A 156 45.30 -21.67 -28.83
CA VAL A 156 44.34 -21.42 -29.92
C VAL A 156 45.06 -21.01 -31.21
N ASN A 157 46.11 -20.18 -31.14
CA ASN A 157 46.90 -19.82 -32.32
C ASN A 157 47.52 -21.04 -32.99
N ARG A 158 48.08 -21.99 -32.22
CA ARG A 158 48.64 -23.24 -32.75
C ARG A 158 47.58 -24.08 -33.48
N LYS A 159 46.39 -24.22 -32.90
CA LYS A 159 45.27 -24.95 -33.53
C LYS A 159 44.76 -24.27 -34.80
N LEU A 160 44.84 -22.94 -34.86
CA LEU A 160 44.44 -22.15 -36.03
C LEU A 160 45.58 -21.92 -37.05
N GLY A 161 46.78 -22.49 -36.83
CA GLY A 161 47.94 -22.29 -37.70
C GLY A 161 48.47 -20.84 -37.72
N LYS A 162 48.20 -20.06 -36.67
CA LYS A 162 48.66 -18.67 -36.50
C LYS A 162 50.00 -18.63 -35.74
N PRO A 163 50.84 -17.60 -35.97
CA PRO A 163 52.05 -17.40 -35.19
C PRO A 163 51.76 -17.30 -33.69
N THR A 164 52.60 -17.94 -32.87
CA THR A 164 52.56 -17.78 -31.41
C THR A 164 53.21 -16.47 -30.99
N PHE A 165 52.75 -15.92 -29.87
CA PHE A 165 53.25 -14.69 -29.27
C PHE A 165 54.20 -15.01 -28.10
N ASP A 166 55.22 -14.18 -27.88
CA ASP A 166 56.12 -14.31 -26.71
C ASP A 166 55.42 -13.79 -25.46
N CYS A 167 54.96 -14.69 -24.59
CA CYS A 167 54.18 -14.32 -23.41
C CYS A 167 54.92 -13.45 -22.40
N ARG A 168 56.26 -13.38 -22.45
CA ARG A 168 57.03 -12.41 -21.65
C ARG A 168 56.70 -10.95 -21.99
N LYS A 169 56.06 -10.71 -23.13
CA LYS A 169 55.67 -9.41 -23.67
C LYS A 169 54.16 -9.18 -23.60
N TRP A 170 53.42 -9.94 -22.80
CA TRP A 170 51.96 -9.88 -22.79
C TRP A 170 51.43 -8.47 -22.44
N GLU A 171 52.14 -7.72 -21.59
CA GLU A 171 51.80 -6.32 -21.25
C GLU A 171 52.03 -5.33 -22.40
N GLU A 172 52.96 -5.59 -23.33
CA GLU A 172 53.28 -4.69 -24.47
C GLU A 172 52.08 -4.52 -25.44
N ARG A 173 51.05 -5.35 -25.33
CA ARG A 173 49.82 -5.32 -26.15
C ARG A 173 48.61 -4.69 -25.43
N SER A 174 48.78 -4.27 -24.18
CA SER A 174 47.75 -3.63 -23.37
C SER A 174 47.63 -2.14 -23.72
N PRO A 175 46.44 -1.56 -23.94
CA PRO A 175 46.29 -0.18 -24.39
C PRO A 175 46.54 0.88 -23.30
N GLN A 176 47.60 0.75 -22.48
CA GLN A 176 48.07 1.78 -21.54
C GLN A 176 49.51 1.51 -21.03
N GLN A 177 50.52 2.17 -21.61
CA GLN A 177 51.50 3.04 -20.92
C GLN A 177 52.55 3.58 -21.94
N PRO A 178 52.74 4.91 -22.07
CA PRO A 178 53.88 5.50 -22.76
C PRO A 178 55.13 5.46 -21.87
N GLU A 179 56.29 5.27 -22.50
CA GLU A 179 57.61 5.21 -21.88
C GLU A 179 57.96 6.44 -21.00
N ARG A 180 58.71 6.18 -19.93
CA ARG A 180 59.23 7.19 -19.00
C ARG A 180 60.36 8.00 -19.64
N GLY A 181 60.20 9.32 -19.74
CA GLY A 181 61.33 10.26 -19.85
C GLY A 181 61.02 11.61 -20.50
N GLY A 182 60.78 12.67 -19.69
CA GLY A 182 60.74 14.07 -20.17
C GLY A 182 59.88 15.00 -19.29
N PRO A 183 60.28 16.26 -19.04
CA PRO A 183 59.82 17.04 -17.89
C PRO A 183 58.40 17.63 -18.04
N ARG A 184 57.75 17.78 -16.87
CA ARG A 184 56.37 18.22 -16.64
C ARG A 184 56.05 19.57 -17.30
N LEU A 185 55.01 19.59 -18.12
CA LEU A 185 54.16 20.77 -18.34
C LEU A 185 52.76 20.47 -17.82
N HIS A 186 52.35 21.24 -16.82
CA HIS A 186 51.02 21.22 -16.21
C HIS A 186 49.96 21.68 -17.22
N HIS A 187 49.24 20.74 -17.83
CA HIS A 187 47.83 20.93 -18.18
C HIS A 187 47.11 19.62 -17.94
N SER A 188 46.48 19.54 -16.76
CA SER A 188 45.63 18.42 -16.35
C SER A 188 44.37 18.41 -17.22
N ARG A 189 44.39 17.67 -18.32
CA ARG A 189 43.16 17.05 -18.83
C ARG A 189 42.98 15.76 -18.06
N MET A 190 42.07 15.77 -17.09
CA MET A 190 41.61 14.53 -16.44
C MET A 190 41.14 13.56 -17.53
N PRO A 191 41.45 12.26 -17.44
CA PRO A 191 40.91 11.27 -18.37
C PRO A 191 39.39 11.32 -18.28
N VAL A 192 38.74 11.66 -19.39
CA VAL A 192 37.28 11.68 -19.51
C VAL A 192 36.78 10.24 -19.31
N ASP A 193 35.89 10.04 -18.33
CA ASP A 193 35.30 8.74 -18.00
C ASP A 193 34.74 8.09 -19.27
N ILE A 194 35.14 6.84 -19.56
CA ILE A 194 34.65 6.06 -20.72
C ILE A 194 33.12 5.97 -20.71
N ARG A 195 32.49 6.02 -19.54
CA ARG A 195 31.02 6.04 -19.40
C ARG A 195 30.40 7.30 -19.97
N GLU A 196 31.10 8.44 -19.90
CA GLU A 196 30.65 9.70 -20.50
C GLU A 196 30.84 9.73 -22.01
N GLN A 197 31.82 8.98 -22.55
CA GLN A 197 32.09 8.95 -23.99
C GLN A 197 30.94 8.36 -24.82
N GLY A 198 30.06 7.57 -24.19
CA GLY A 198 28.85 7.01 -24.81
C GLY A 198 27.61 7.91 -24.75
N LEU A 199 27.64 8.99 -23.95
CA LEU A 199 26.52 9.92 -23.81
C LEU A 199 26.50 10.89 -24.99
N LYS A 200 25.32 11.09 -25.58
CA LYS A 200 25.14 12.04 -26.69
C LYS A 200 24.99 13.46 -26.17
N THR A 201 24.14 13.64 -25.16
CA THR A 201 23.86 14.93 -24.52
C THR A 201 24.15 14.81 -23.03
N PRO A 202 25.42 14.80 -22.60
CA PRO A 202 25.76 14.59 -21.19
C PRO A 202 25.32 15.78 -20.31
N VAL A 203 24.54 15.51 -19.26
CA VAL A 203 24.03 16.52 -18.31
C VAL A 203 24.25 16.02 -16.88
N PRO A 204 24.73 16.84 -15.92
CA PRO A 204 24.80 16.48 -14.51
C PRO A 204 23.44 16.09 -13.92
N VAL A 205 23.38 15.08 -13.05
CA VAL A 205 22.12 14.62 -12.42
C VAL A 205 21.36 15.76 -11.73
N ALA A 206 22.06 16.59 -10.94
CA ALA A 206 21.43 17.71 -10.25
C ALA A 206 20.82 18.72 -11.23
N GLU A 207 21.53 19.03 -12.33
CA GLU A 207 21.01 19.90 -13.38
C GLU A 207 19.78 19.30 -14.06
N TYR A 208 19.80 18.01 -14.38
CA TYR A 208 18.66 17.30 -14.97
C TYR A 208 17.43 17.40 -14.07
N LEU A 209 17.59 17.06 -12.77
CA LEU A 209 16.51 17.12 -11.78
C LEU A 209 15.90 18.52 -11.69
N PHE A 210 16.74 19.55 -11.51
CA PHE A 210 16.23 20.92 -11.36
C PHE A 210 15.64 21.48 -12.66
N ARG A 211 16.16 21.12 -13.83
CA ARG A 211 15.54 21.49 -15.10
C ARG A 211 14.15 20.87 -15.25
N ARG A 212 13.96 19.61 -14.84
CA ARG A 212 12.63 18.98 -14.80
C ARG A 212 11.68 19.65 -13.81
N LEU A 213 12.15 20.02 -12.62
CA LEU A 213 11.34 20.80 -11.67
C LEU A 213 10.90 22.15 -12.25
N HIS A 214 11.80 22.85 -12.94
CA HIS A 214 11.47 24.09 -13.62
C HIS A 214 10.45 23.88 -14.75
N GLU A 215 10.61 22.82 -15.54
CA GLU A 215 9.71 22.43 -16.63
C GLU A 215 8.28 22.20 -16.15
N ILE A 216 8.08 21.48 -15.02
CA ILE A 216 6.76 21.22 -14.45
C ILE A 216 6.16 22.39 -13.66
N GLY A 217 6.77 23.59 -13.75
CA GLY A 217 6.20 24.84 -13.26
C GLY A 217 6.76 25.37 -11.94
N ILE A 218 7.66 24.65 -11.28
CA ILE A 218 8.29 25.12 -10.02
C ILE A 218 9.22 26.29 -10.35
N ARG A 219 9.26 27.29 -9.46
CA ARG A 219 10.19 28.44 -9.60
C ARG A 219 11.03 28.67 -8.35
N SER A 220 10.53 28.27 -7.19
CA SER A 220 11.23 28.39 -5.91
C SER A 220 11.29 27.04 -5.22
N ILE A 221 12.45 26.69 -4.67
CA ILE A 221 12.70 25.46 -3.91
C ILE A 221 12.82 25.79 -2.43
N HIS A 222 12.00 25.15 -1.62
CA HIS A 222 12.03 25.25 -0.16
C HIS A 222 13.06 24.30 0.44
N GLY A 223 13.58 24.63 1.62
CA GLY A 223 14.49 23.74 2.33
C GLY A 223 15.56 24.45 3.15
N VAL A 224 16.50 23.64 3.63
CA VAL A 224 17.64 24.05 4.46
C VAL A 224 18.92 23.40 3.91
N PRO A 225 20.04 24.14 3.81
CA PRO A 225 21.29 23.57 3.33
C PRO A 225 21.90 22.61 4.36
N GLY A 226 22.58 21.58 3.86
CA GLY A 226 23.40 20.68 4.66
C GLY A 226 24.51 20.10 3.78
N ASP A 227 25.60 19.63 4.40
CA ASP A 227 26.82 19.20 3.72
C ASP A 227 26.58 18.17 2.60
N PHE A 228 25.59 17.27 2.76
CA PHE A 228 25.23 16.29 1.73
C PHE A 228 24.40 16.83 0.55
N ASN A 229 23.90 18.07 0.60
CA ASN A 229 23.12 18.66 -0.49
C ASN A 229 23.77 19.90 -1.15
N LEU A 230 24.83 20.48 -0.57
CA LEU A 230 25.42 21.75 -1.05
C LEU A 230 25.77 21.74 -2.54
N VAL A 231 26.41 20.66 -3.02
CA VAL A 231 26.80 20.53 -4.43
C VAL A 231 25.58 20.53 -5.35
N ALA A 232 24.48 19.91 -4.95
CA ALA A 232 23.24 19.96 -5.72
C ALA A 232 22.64 21.38 -5.69
N LEU A 233 22.64 22.07 -4.54
CA LEU A 233 22.09 23.42 -4.42
C LEU A 233 22.72 24.44 -5.38
N ASP A 234 24.01 24.28 -5.73
CA ASP A 234 24.70 25.12 -6.73
C ASP A 234 24.08 25.06 -8.13
N TYR A 235 23.28 24.04 -8.44
CA TYR A 235 22.58 23.90 -9.72
C TYR A 235 21.20 24.55 -9.75
N ILE A 236 20.63 24.96 -8.61
CA ILE A 236 19.31 25.60 -8.55
C ILE A 236 19.27 26.87 -9.43
N PRO A 237 20.19 27.84 -9.29
CA PRO A 237 20.17 29.03 -10.14
C PRO A 237 20.45 28.71 -11.62
N LYS A 238 21.29 27.71 -11.89
CA LYS A 238 21.63 27.27 -13.27
C LYS A 238 20.40 26.74 -14.01
N ALA A 239 19.45 26.14 -13.29
CA ALA A 239 18.19 25.64 -13.83
C ALA A 239 17.06 26.71 -13.87
N GLY A 240 17.36 27.98 -13.56
CA GLY A 240 16.35 29.05 -13.52
C GLY A 240 15.44 29.02 -12.29
N LEU A 241 15.83 28.28 -11.25
CA LEU A 241 15.10 28.18 -9.99
C LEU A 241 15.70 29.11 -8.93
N ARG A 242 14.94 29.39 -7.88
CA ARG A 242 15.37 30.18 -6.72
C ARG A 242 15.40 29.33 -5.46
N TRP A 243 16.45 29.48 -4.67
CA TRP A 243 16.51 28.92 -3.33
C TRP A 243 15.79 29.83 -2.33
N VAL A 244 14.82 29.29 -1.59
CA VAL A 244 14.06 30.06 -0.59
C VAL A 244 14.88 30.24 0.68
N GLY A 245 15.50 29.15 1.16
CA GLY A 245 16.25 29.12 2.42
C GLY A 245 15.35 29.41 3.63
N SER A 246 14.53 28.44 3.99
CA SER A 246 13.65 28.47 5.17
C SER A 246 14.46 28.34 6.46
N VAL A 247 13.81 28.59 7.61
CA VAL A 247 14.51 28.62 8.91
C VAL A 247 14.76 27.22 9.48
N ASN A 248 13.84 26.29 9.26
CA ASN A 248 14.00 24.86 9.55
C ASN A 248 13.23 24.01 8.52
N GLU A 249 13.45 22.70 8.53
CA GLU A 249 12.89 21.78 7.54
C GLU A 249 11.40 21.49 7.73
N LEU A 250 10.87 21.57 8.96
CA LEU A 250 9.44 21.44 9.22
C LEU A 250 8.66 22.58 8.54
N ASN A 251 9.09 23.82 8.79
CA ASN A 251 8.50 25.01 8.19
C ASN A 251 8.70 25.03 6.67
N ALA A 252 9.86 24.56 6.19
CA ALA A 252 10.11 24.40 4.76
C ALA A 252 9.12 23.43 4.11
N ALA A 253 8.80 22.31 4.78
CA ALA A 253 7.81 21.35 4.30
C ALA A 253 6.39 21.95 4.28
N TYR A 254 6.00 22.70 5.31
CA TYR A 254 4.71 23.42 5.31
C TYR A 254 4.64 24.52 4.25
N ALA A 255 5.74 25.22 4.00
CA ALA A 255 5.82 26.20 2.93
C ALA A 255 5.74 25.54 1.55
N ALA A 256 6.39 24.39 1.36
CA ALA A 256 6.26 23.61 0.14
C ALA A 256 4.80 23.14 -0.06
N ASP A 257 4.11 22.69 1.00
CA ASP A 257 2.67 22.35 0.95
C ASP A 257 1.83 23.55 0.49
N GLY A 258 1.96 24.71 1.14
CA GLY A 258 1.21 25.93 0.77
C GLY A 258 1.53 26.44 -0.64
N TYR A 259 2.79 26.33 -1.07
CA TYR A 259 3.19 26.66 -2.44
C TYR A 259 2.51 25.75 -3.46
N ALA A 260 2.46 24.44 -3.19
CA ALA A 260 1.80 23.46 -4.06
C ALA A 260 0.28 23.65 -4.10
N ARG A 261 -0.38 24.05 -3.00
CA ARG A 261 -1.81 24.39 -3.01
C ARG A 261 -2.16 25.55 -3.93
N THR A 262 -1.26 26.52 -4.07
CA THR A 262 -1.48 27.71 -4.91
C THR A 262 -1.00 27.52 -6.34
N LYS A 263 0.14 26.84 -6.54
CA LYS A 263 0.79 26.71 -7.86
C LYS A 263 0.59 25.35 -8.53
N GLY A 264 0.15 24.36 -7.79
CA GLY A 264 -0.13 23.00 -8.25
C GLY A 264 0.93 21.97 -7.90
N ILE A 265 2.20 22.34 -7.72
CA ILE A 265 3.29 21.44 -7.29
C ILE A 265 4.45 22.24 -6.68
N SER A 266 5.22 21.63 -5.78
CA SER A 266 6.39 22.25 -5.14
C SER A 266 7.54 21.26 -4.96
N ALA A 267 8.70 21.79 -4.55
CA ALA A 267 9.87 21.00 -4.18
C ALA A 267 10.45 21.44 -2.84
N LEU A 268 10.92 20.46 -2.08
CA LEU A 268 11.57 20.57 -0.79
C LEU A 268 12.94 19.88 -0.88
N VAL A 269 14.03 20.55 -0.50
CA VAL A 269 15.37 19.96 -0.40
C VAL A 269 15.83 19.95 1.05
N THR A 270 16.17 18.77 1.58
CA THR A 270 16.73 18.62 2.93
C THR A 270 18.05 17.86 2.89
N THR A 271 18.76 17.81 4.03
CA THR A 271 19.92 16.94 4.23
C THR A 271 19.52 15.61 4.87
N PHE A 272 20.36 14.60 4.71
CA PHE A 272 20.16 13.23 5.20
C PHE A 272 19.97 13.17 6.72
N GLY A 273 19.08 12.30 7.18
CA GLY A 273 18.80 12.04 8.59
C GLY A 273 18.16 13.22 9.32
N VAL A 274 18.93 14.23 9.71
CA VAL A 274 18.45 15.32 10.57
C VAL A 274 17.42 16.21 9.88
N GLY A 275 17.60 16.48 8.58
CA GLY A 275 16.72 17.36 7.82
C GLY A 275 15.43 16.66 7.42
N GLU A 276 15.54 15.48 6.80
CA GLU A 276 14.37 14.72 6.34
C GLU A 276 13.44 14.28 7.47
N LEU A 277 13.97 13.93 8.64
CA LEU A 277 13.15 13.59 9.81
C LEU A 277 12.48 14.81 10.43
N SER A 278 13.09 16.00 10.34
CA SER A 278 12.46 17.25 10.77
C SER A 278 11.32 17.67 9.83
N ALA A 279 11.46 17.41 8.52
CA ALA A 279 10.43 17.67 7.51
C ALA A 279 9.27 16.65 7.53
N ILE A 280 9.45 15.48 8.16
CA ILE A 280 8.58 14.31 7.97
C ILE A 280 7.10 14.59 8.28
N ASN A 281 6.82 15.42 9.29
CA ASN A 281 5.45 15.81 9.65
C ASN A 281 4.78 16.65 8.54
N GLY A 282 5.51 17.59 7.94
CA GLY A 282 5.00 18.38 6.82
C GLY A 282 4.78 17.56 5.55
N VAL A 283 5.66 16.58 5.29
CA VAL A 283 5.50 15.64 4.16
C VAL A 283 4.32 14.69 4.42
N ALA A 284 4.16 14.17 5.64
CA ALA A 284 3.01 13.35 6.02
C ALA A 284 1.69 14.11 5.89
N GLY A 285 1.67 15.39 6.28
CA GLY A 285 0.51 16.27 6.05
C GLY A 285 0.20 16.48 4.58
N SER A 286 1.22 16.72 3.75
CA SER A 286 1.08 16.81 2.29
C SER A 286 0.54 15.51 1.70
N PHE A 287 1.01 14.36 2.18
CA PHE A 287 0.47 13.06 1.78
C PHE A 287 -1.00 12.95 2.16
N SER A 288 -1.34 13.12 3.43
CA SER A 288 -2.71 13.05 3.96
C SER A 288 -3.70 13.92 3.15
N GLU A 289 -3.28 15.15 2.81
CA GLU A 289 -4.10 16.18 2.17
C GLU A 289 -4.09 16.16 0.63
N HIS A 290 -3.46 15.14 0.03
CA HIS A 290 -3.27 15.02 -1.42
C HIS A 290 -2.56 16.24 -2.04
N ILE A 291 -1.38 16.58 -1.53
CA ILE A 291 -0.55 17.69 -2.00
C ILE A 291 0.71 17.14 -2.69
N PRO A 292 0.99 17.53 -3.95
CA PRO A 292 2.17 17.09 -4.68
C PRO A 292 3.42 17.88 -4.26
N VAL A 293 4.23 17.26 -3.41
CA VAL A 293 5.51 17.81 -2.93
C VAL A 293 6.65 16.87 -3.29
N VAL A 294 7.62 17.36 -4.05
CA VAL A 294 8.83 16.60 -4.38
C VAL A 294 9.86 16.79 -3.26
N HIS A 295 10.04 15.79 -2.40
CA HIS A 295 11.02 15.81 -1.32
C HIS A 295 12.35 15.22 -1.77
N ILE A 296 13.34 16.08 -1.97
CA ILE A 296 14.69 15.71 -2.38
C ILE A 296 15.60 15.71 -1.15
N VAL A 297 16.34 14.63 -0.94
CA VAL A 297 17.27 14.50 0.17
C VAL A 297 18.67 14.29 -0.38
N GLY A 298 19.56 15.25 -0.13
CA GLY A 298 20.99 15.04 -0.36
C GLY A 298 21.53 14.03 0.65
N CYS A 299 22.15 12.96 0.16
CA CYS A 299 22.61 11.86 1.00
C CYS A 299 24.09 11.52 0.80
N PRO A 300 24.70 10.76 1.72
CA PRO A 300 26.10 10.33 1.61
C PRO A 300 26.40 9.63 0.28
N SER A 301 27.68 9.63 -0.12
CA SER A 301 28.10 9.05 -1.39
C SER A 301 27.73 7.56 -1.51
N THR A 302 27.51 7.06 -2.73
CA THR A 302 27.18 5.65 -2.96
C THR A 302 28.24 4.70 -2.40
N ILE A 303 29.52 5.10 -2.43
CA ILE A 303 30.65 4.34 -1.88
C ILE A 303 30.57 4.27 -0.36
N SER A 304 30.30 5.39 0.31
CA SER A 304 30.17 5.43 1.77
C SER A 304 29.00 4.58 2.26
N GLN A 305 27.87 4.64 1.55
CA GLN A 305 26.70 3.81 1.85
C GLN A 305 27.02 2.32 1.71
N ARG A 306 27.62 1.92 0.58
CA ARG A 306 27.98 0.52 0.31
C ARG A 306 28.96 -0.05 1.35
N ASN A 307 29.87 0.78 1.84
CA ASN A 307 30.88 0.37 2.82
C ASN A 307 30.34 0.42 4.26
N GLY A 308 29.07 0.79 4.49
CA GLY A 308 28.49 0.87 5.82
C GLY A 308 29.22 1.85 6.74
N MET A 309 29.75 2.95 6.17
CA MET A 309 30.56 3.90 6.95
C MET A 309 29.74 4.54 8.08
N LEU A 310 30.37 4.75 9.23
CA LEU A 310 29.74 5.47 10.35
C LEU A 310 29.89 6.97 10.12
N LEU A 311 28.89 7.57 9.49
CA LEU A 311 28.86 9.00 9.20
C LEU A 311 27.98 9.77 10.19
N HIS A 312 28.23 11.06 10.34
CA HIS A 312 27.29 11.97 11.01
C HIS A 312 25.94 11.96 10.27
N HIS A 313 24.87 12.31 11.00
CA HIS A 313 23.49 12.21 10.53
C HIS A 313 22.99 10.79 10.19
N THR A 314 23.67 9.75 10.68
CA THR A 314 23.20 8.36 10.64
C THR A 314 22.82 7.87 12.03
N LEU A 315 22.20 6.69 12.12
CA LEU A 315 21.97 6.00 13.40
C LEU A 315 23.23 5.29 13.95
N GLY A 316 24.39 5.44 13.30
CA GLY A 316 25.63 4.80 13.73
C GLY A 316 25.68 3.28 13.55
N ASN A 317 24.81 2.71 12.70
CA ASN A 317 24.65 1.26 12.49
C ASN A 317 25.00 0.79 11.06
N GLY A 318 25.45 1.69 10.18
CA GLY A 318 25.79 1.40 8.79
C GLY A 318 24.58 1.23 7.84
N ASP A 319 23.34 1.40 8.31
CA ASP A 319 22.14 1.37 7.46
C ASP A 319 21.75 2.78 6.98
N PHE A 320 21.95 3.03 5.70
CA PHE A 320 21.58 4.29 5.05
C PHE A 320 20.19 4.29 4.44
N ASN A 321 19.45 3.16 4.50
CA ASN A 321 18.13 3.05 3.91
C ASN A 321 17.01 3.35 4.90
N VAL A 322 17.30 3.39 6.20
CA VAL A 322 16.30 3.54 7.27
C VAL A 322 15.37 4.74 7.05
N PHE A 323 15.91 5.91 6.68
CA PHE A 323 15.09 7.12 6.49
C PHE A 323 14.28 7.08 5.19
N ALA A 324 14.85 6.57 4.10
CA ALA A 324 14.10 6.33 2.87
C ALA A 324 12.95 5.32 3.08
N ASN A 325 13.16 4.30 3.92
CA ASN A 325 12.12 3.35 4.29
C ASN A 325 11.01 4.01 5.13
N MET A 326 11.36 4.92 6.04
CA MET A 326 10.38 5.72 6.80
C MET A 326 9.56 6.61 5.87
N SER A 327 10.21 7.34 4.96
CA SER A 327 9.56 8.23 4.00
C SER A 327 8.68 7.49 2.97
N SER A 328 8.96 6.21 2.69
CA SER A 328 8.17 5.41 1.75
C SER A 328 6.70 5.23 2.18
N ALA A 329 6.40 5.27 3.48
CA ALA A 329 5.03 5.15 4.00
C ALA A 329 4.18 6.42 3.77
N ILE A 330 4.83 7.54 3.46
CA ILE A 330 4.22 8.87 3.27
C ILE A 330 4.59 9.49 1.92
N SER A 331 5.04 8.66 0.97
CA SER A 331 5.36 9.05 -0.40
C SER A 331 4.66 8.08 -1.35
N CYS A 332 4.14 8.58 -2.48
CA CYS A 332 3.51 7.72 -3.48
C CYS A 332 4.51 7.03 -4.41
N ASP A 333 5.75 7.53 -4.45
CA ASP A 333 6.90 6.93 -5.13
C ASP A 333 8.21 7.30 -4.41
N THR A 334 9.23 6.45 -4.55
CA THR A 334 10.57 6.69 -3.98
C THR A 334 11.67 6.39 -5.00
N ALA A 335 12.46 7.39 -5.37
CA ALA A 335 13.60 7.25 -6.27
C ALA A 335 14.93 7.28 -5.50
N ARG A 336 15.82 6.31 -5.75
CA ARG A 336 17.17 6.27 -5.18
C ARG A 336 18.19 6.37 -6.31
N LEU A 337 18.78 7.55 -6.46
CA LEU A 337 19.56 7.93 -7.63
C LEU A 337 21.00 7.36 -7.62
N ASN A 338 21.14 6.05 -7.45
CA ASN A 338 22.43 5.36 -7.27
C ASN A 338 23.07 4.85 -8.56
N LYS A 339 22.32 4.76 -9.67
CA LYS A 339 22.76 4.14 -10.92
C LYS A 339 22.55 5.09 -12.11
N PRO A 340 23.62 5.66 -12.67
CA PRO A 340 23.51 6.70 -13.72
C PRO A 340 22.63 6.33 -14.92
N SER A 341 22.60 5.07 -15.34
CA SER A 341 21.79 4.60 -16.46
C SER A 341 20.27 4.61 -16.22
N GLU A 342 19.83 4.66 -14.97
CA GLU A 342 18.42 4.60 -14.57
C GLU A 342 17.88 5.96 -14.08
N ILE A 343 18.77 6.90 -13.69
CA ILE A 343 18.41 8.14 -12.99
C ILE A 343 17.42 9.02 -13.78
N ALA A 344 17.63 9.21 -15.08
CA ALA A 344 16.75 10.05 -15.89
C ALA A 344 15.30 9.53 -15.88
N ASP A 345 15.13 8.21 -15.95
CA ASP A 345 13.81 7.57 -15.92
C ASP A 345 13.19 7.63 -14.52
N GLN A 346 13.98 7.40 -13.47
CA GLN A 346 13.52 7.51 -12.08
C GLN A 346 13.04 8.92 -11.73
N ILE A 347 13.77 9.95 -12.16
CA ILE A 347 13.36 11.35 -11.94
C ILE A 347 12.05 11.63 -12.70
N ASP A 348 12.00 11.34 -13.99
CA ASP A 348 10.81 11.63 -14.81
C ASP A 348 9.57 10.88 -14.26
N HIS A 349 9.74 9.63 -13.84
CA HIS A 349 8.68 8.81 -13.25
C HIS A 349 8.20 9.39 -11.91
N ALA A 350 9.10 9.67 -10.97
CA ALA A 350 8.73 10.20 -9.66
C ALA A 350 8.00 11.55 -9.79
N LEU A 351 8.46 12.45 -10.67
CA LEU A 351 7.81 13.74 -10.90
C LEU A 351 6.41 13.58 -11.53
N ARG A 352 6.25 12.63 -12.47
CA ARG A 352 4.95 12.30 -13.05
C ARG A 352 4.00 11.73 -11.99
N GLU A 353 4.43 10.78 -11.17
CA GLU A 353 3.59 10.18 -10.13
C GLU A 353 3.19 11.20 -9.05
N CYS A 354 4.11 12.10 -8.67
CA CYS A 354 3.83 13.21 -7.76
C CYS A 354 2.63 14.03 -8.27
N TRP A 355 2.67 14.43 -9.54
CA TRP A 355 1.62 15.22 -10.17
C TRP A 355 0.29 14.47 -10.33
N ILE A 356 0.29 13.26 -10.91
CA ILE A 356 -0.96 12.51 -11.19
C ILE A 356 -1.66 12.14 -9.89
N ARG A 357 -0.92 11.53 -8.95
CA ARG A 357 -1.50 11.05 -7.70
C ARG A 357 -1.80 12.19 -6.74
N SER A 358 -1.24 13.38 -6.99
CA SER A 358 -1.33 14.54 -6.12
C SER A 358 -0.86 14.16 -4.71
N ARG A 359 0.36 13.61 -4.61
CA ARG A 359 0.93 13.08 -3.37
C ARG A 359 2.45 13.32 -3.38
N PRO A 360 3.11 13.39 -2.21
CA PRO A 360 4.54 13.55 -2.15
C PRO A 360 5.31 12.40 -2.78
N VAL A 361 6.50 12.70 -3.29
CA VAL A 361 7.50 11.70 -3.70
C VAL A 361 8.83 11.97 -3.02
N TYR A 362 9.61 10.92 -2.79
CA TYR A 362 10.91 11.00 -2.14
C TYR A 362 12.03 10.71 -3.14
N ILE A 363 13.01 11.61 -3.26
CA ILE A 363 14.16 11.46 -4.15
C ILE A 363 15.45 11.54 -3.32
N MET A 364 16.15 10.41 -3.22
CA MET A 364 17.43 10.30 -2.54
C MET A 364 18.56 10.57 -3.54
N LEU A 365 19.33 11.64 -3.32
CA LEU A 365 20.41 12.10 -4.21
C LEU A 365 21.78 12.00 -3.53
N PRO A 366 22.60 10.98 -3.86
CA PRO A 366 23.97 10.86 -3.35
C PRO A 366 24.88 12.00 -3.81
N THR A 367 25.80 12.44 -2.93
CA THR A 367 26.75 13.52 -3.23
C THR A 367 27.62 13.26 -4.47
N ASP A 368 28.08 12.02 -4.67
CA ASP A 368 28.88 11.62 -5.83
C ASP A 368 28.05 11.55 -7.13
N MET A 369 26.74 11.41 -7.01
CA MET A 369 25.83 11.37 -8.16
C MET A 369 25.41 12.75 -8.63
N ALA A 370 25.42 13.77 -7.76
CA ALA A 370 24.96 15.13 -8.09
C ALA A 370 25.63 15.71 -9.35
N GLU A 371 26.94 15.51 -9.51
CA GLU A 371 27.73 15.99 -10.66
C GLU A 371 27.96 14.92 -11.74
N GLN A 372 27.58 13.67 -11.47
CA GLN A 372 27.71 12.60 -12.45
C GLN A 372 26.90 12.93 -13.69
N LYS A 373 27.48 12.76 -14.89
CA LYS A 373 26.77 13.01 -16.14
C LYS A 373 25.91 11.81 -16.52
N ILE A 374 24.69 12.10 -16.94
CA ILE A 374 23.69 11.16 -17.49
C ILE A 374 23.23 11.63 -18.88
N GLU A 375 22.49 10.79 -19.60
CA GLU A 375 21.95 11.16 -20.91
C GLU A 375 20.81 12.17 -20.75
N GLY A 376 20.99 13.34 -21.36
CA GLY A 376 20.07 14.48 -21.31
C GLY A 376 19.03 14.50 -22.41
N ALA A 377 19.08 13.60 -23.40
CA ALA A 377 18.13 13.57 -24.53
C ALA A 377 16.64 13.60 -24.13
N ARG A 378 16.29 13.12 -22.92
CA ARG A 378 14.91 13.19 -22.40
C ARG A 378 14.43 14.62 -22.12
N LEU A 379 15.34 15.57 -21.84
CA LEU A 379 15.00 16.98 -21.61
C LEU A 379 14.47 17.68 -22.88
N ASP A 380 14.65 17.08 -24.06
CA ASP A 380 14.08 17.59 -25.31
C ASP A 380 12.58 17.29 -25.44
N THR A 381 12.04 16.40 -24.59
CA THR A 381 10.61 16.06 -24.54
C THR A 381 10.06 16.34 -23.14
N PRO A 382 9.05 17.21 -23.00
CA PRO A 382 8.44 17.47 -21.70
C PRO A 382 7.88 16.20 -21.05
N ILE A 383 7.90 16.13 -19.72
CA ILE A 383 7.23 15.07 -18.97
C ILE A 383 5.73 15.15 -19.30
N ASP A 384 5.16 14.02 -19.72
CA ASP A 384 3.71 13.92 -19.86
C ASP A 384 3.06 13.98 -18.47
N LEU A 385 2.35 15.06 -18.20
CA LEU A 385 1.59 15.27 -16.96
C LEU A 385 0.08 15.03 -17.15
N ALA A 386 -0.35 14.56 -18.33
CA ALA A 386 -1.74 14.23 -18.58
C ALA A 386 -2.18 13.06 -17.71
N GLU A 387 -3.39 13.17 -17.19
CA GLU A 387 -4.07 12.06 -16.51
C GLU A 387 -4.35 10.92 -17.51
N PRO A 388 -4.21 9.66 -17.10
CA PRO A 388 -4.60 8.53 -17.95
C PRO A 388 -6.05 8.65 -18.39
N LYS A 389 -6.32 8.43 -19.69
CA LYS A 389 -7.68 8.42 -20.21
C LYS A 389 -8.43 7.19 -19.70
N ASN A 390 -9.71 7.36 -19.38
CA ASN A 390 -10.58 6.23 -19.09
C ASN A 390 -10.79 5.37 -20.34
N GLY A 391 -11.12 4.09 -20.13
CA GLY A 391 -11.59 3.23 -21.23
C GLY A 391 -12.95 3.73 -21.73
N VAL A 392 -13.05 3.98 -23.05
CA VAL A 392 -14.20 4.66 -23.68
C VAL A 392 -15.54 4.02 -23.31
N GLU A 393 -15.69 2.71 -23.52
CA GLU A 393 -16.93 1.98 -23.25
C GLU A 393 -17.31 1.98 -21.77
N ARG A 394 -16.33 1.84 -20.87
CA ARG A 394 -16.57 1.85 -19.41
C ARG A 394 -17.00 3.24 -18.94
N GLU A 395 -16.34 4.28 -19.45
CA GLU A 395 -16.70 5.66 -19.14
C GLU A 395 -18.11 5.98 -19.65
N ASP A 396 -18.43 5.62 -20.89
CA ASP A 396 -19.77 5.83 -21.46
C ASP A 396 -20.85 5.12 -20.66
N TYR A 397 -20.62 3.86 -20.26
CA TYR A 397 -21.55 3.14 -19.39
C TYR A 397 -21.77 3.86 -18.05
N VAL A 398 -20.70 4.31 -17.38
CA VAL A 398 -20.84 5.04 -16.10
C VAL A 398 -21.61 6.34 -16.29
N VAL A 399 -21.32 7.09 -17.37
CA VAL A 399 -22.04 8.33 -17.72
C VAL A 399 -23.53 8.06 -17.91
N ASP A 400 -23.90 7.01 -18.65
CA ASP A 400 -25.29 6.65 -18.90
C ASP A 400 -26.03 6.30 -17.59
N VAL A 401 -25.36 5.57 -16.69
CA VAL A 401 -25.92 5.25 -15.37
C VAL A 401 -26.08 6.51 -14.51
N VAL A 402 -25.10 7.42 -14.52
CA VAL A 402 -25.19 8.70 -13.80
C VAL A 402 -26.35 9.54 -14.33
N LEU A 403 -26.46 9.69 -15.65
CA LEU A 403 -27.53 10.47 -16.29
C LEU A 403 -28.91 9.86 -16.01
N LYS A 404 -29.03 8.52 -16.03
CA LYS A 404 -30.27 7.83 -15.66
C LYS A 404 -30.76 8.24 -14.27
N TYR A 405 -29.87 8.25 -13.27
CA TYR A 405 -30.26 8.66 -11.92
C TYR A 405 -30.50 10.16 -11.81
N LEU A 406 -29.67 10.97 -12.47
CA LEU A 406 -29.80 12.43 -12.47
C LEU A 406 -31.12 12.90 -13.10
N HIS A 407 -31.56 12.28 -14.20
CA HIS A 407 -32.84 12.60 -14.86
C HIS A 407 -34.05 12.08 -14.10
N ALA A 408 -33.89 11.04 -13.28
CA ALA A 408 -34.97 10.51 -12.44
C ALA A 408 -35.19 11.33 -11.15
N ALA A 409 -34.12 11.95 -10.64
CA ALA A 409 -34.11 12.68 -9.38
C ALA A 409 -35.04 13.92 -9.40
N LYS A 410 -35.77 14.10 -8.29
CA LYS A 410 -36.69 15.21 -8.05
C LYS A 410 -36.07 16.31 -7.18
N SER A 411 -35.03 16.00 -6.42
CA SER A 411 -34.30 16.98 -5.63
C SER A 411 -32.79 16.69 -5.63
N PRO A 412 -32.12 16.67 -6.81
CA PRO A 412 -30.68 16.44 -6.89
C PRO A 412 -29.88 17.64 -6.37
N VAL A 413 -28.73 17.36 -5.74
CA VAL A 413 -27.76 18.35 -5.26
C VAL A 413 -26.33 17.93 -5.61
N ILE A 414 -25.41 18.89 -5.63
CA ILE A 414 -23.97 18.67 -5.81
C ILE A 414 -23.25 18.96 -4.49
N LEU A 415 -22.36 18.07 -4.06
CA LEU A 415 -21.48 18.28 -2.91
C LEU A 415 -20.03 18.18 -3.37
N VAL A 416 -19.26 19.27 -3.24
CA VAL A 416 -17.87 19.34 -3.70
C VAL A 416 -16.92 19.34 -2.51
N ASP A 417 -15.90 18.50 -2.57
CA ASP A 417 -14.97 18.28 -1.46
C ASP A 417 -13.50 18.35 -1.95
N ALA A 418 -12.56 18.14 -1.02
CA ALA A 418 -11.13 18.38 -1.15
C ALA A 418 -10.55 17.87 -2.47
N CYS A 419 -10.83 16.61 -2.82
CA CYS A 419 -10.19 15.97 -3.96
C CYS A 419 -10.60 16.56 -5.31
N ALA A 420 -11.71 17.30 -5.40
CA ALA A 420 -12.05 18.09 -6.58
C ALA A 420 -10.99 19.18 -6.86
N ILE A 421 -10.55 19.86 -5.80
CA ILE A 421 -9.46 20.85 -5.85
C ILE A 421 -8.12 20.13 -6.09
N ARG A 422 -7.81 19.10 -5.29
CA ARG A 422 -6.48 18.45 -5.28
C ARG A 422 -6.14 17.72 -6.56
N HIS A 423 -7.14 17.23 -7.28
CA HIS A 423 -6.99 16.61 -8.60
C HIS A 423 -7.40 17.54 -9.74
N ARG A 424 -7.50 18.86 -9.49
CA ARG A 424 -7.62 19.91 -10.52
C ARG A 424 -8.81 19.71 -11.46
N VAL A 425 -10.00 19.37 -10.92
CA VAL A 425 -11.23 19.17 -11.71
C VAL A 425 -12.28 20.28 -11.49
N LEU A 426 -11.86 21.44 -10.98
CA LEU A 426 -12.79 22.54 -10.69
C LEU A 426 -13.44 23.11 -11.95
N GLU A 427 -12.75 23.09 -13.10
CA GLU A 427 -13.33 23.52 -14.38
C GLU A 427 -14.55 22.67 -14.74
N GLU A 428 -14.42 21.33 -14.69
CA GLU A 428 -15.52 20.41 -14.97
C GLU A 428 -16.67 20.54 -13.95
N VAL A 429 -16.33 20.83 -12.69
CA VAL A 429 -17.32 21.10 -11.63
C VAL A 429 -18.08 22.39 -11.91
N HIS A 430 -17.39 23.47 -12.29
CA HIS A 430 -18.01 24.75 -12.61
C HIS A 430 -18.90 24.63 -13.84
N ASP A 431 -18.47 23.94 -14.89
CA ASP A 431 -19.29 23.66 -16.07
C ASP A 431 -20.57 22.89 -15.70
N LEU A 432 -20.48 21.92 -14.79
CA LEU A 432 -21.65 21.17 -14.30
C LEU A 432 -22.61 22.08 -13.53
N VAL A 433 -22.10 22.92 -12.63
CA VAL A 433 -22.91 23.86 -11.84
C VAL A 433 -23.59 24.88 -12.76
N GLU A 434 -22.85 25.51 -13.66
CA GLU A 434 -23.36 26.52 -14.59
C GLU A 434 -24.40 25.94 -15.54
N LYS A 435 -24.18 24.75 -16.08
CA LYS A 435 -25.11 24.11 -17.03
C LYS A 435 -26.38 23.60 -16.35
N THR A 436 -26.27 23.01 -15.16
CA THR A 436 -27.40 22.35 -14.50
C THR A 436 -28.19 23.28 -13.57
N GLN A 437 -27.54 24.32 -13.03
CA GLN A 437 -28.08 25.23 -12.02
C GLN A 437 -28.63 24.50 -10.78
N LEU A 438 -28.05 23.34 -10.45
CA LEU A 438 -28.40 22.57 -9.25
C LEU A 438 -27.80 23.21 -8.00
N PRO A 439 -28.48 23.11 -6.84
CA PRO A 439 -27.88 23.51 -5.58
C PRO A 439 -26.54 22.82 -5.36
N VAL A 440 -25.52 23.62 -5.06
CA VAL A 440 -24.15 23.17 -4.88
C VAL A 440 -23.66 23.56 -3.48
N PHE A 441 -23.10 22.59 -2.79
CA PHE A 441 -22.55 22.72 -1.47
C PHE A 441 -21.07 22.36 -1.49
N VAL A 442 -20.33 22.87 -0.51
CA VAL A 442 -18.93 22.49 -0.30
C VAL A 442 -18.77 21.89 1.09
N THR A 443 -17.81 21.01 1.26
CA THR A 443 -17.37 20.58 2.60
C THR A 443 -16.40 21.61 3.21
N PRO A 444 -16.04 21.50 4.50
CA PRO A 444 -14.95 22.27 5.09
C PRO A 444 -13.65 22.26 4.27
N MET A 445 -13.18 21.07 3.85
CA MET A 445 -11.96 20.94 3.05
C MET A 445 -12.13 21.37 1.58
N GLY A 446 -13.38 21.36 1.08
CA GLY A 446 -13.76 21.83 -0.25
C GLY A 446 -14.06 23.33 -0.31
N LYS A 447 -13.99 24.07 0.81
CA LYS A 447 -14.30 25.50 0.82
C LYS A 447 -13.35 26.27 -0.11
N GLY A 448 -13.93 27.14 -0.95
CA GLY A 448 -13.22 27.80 -2.06
C GLY A 448 -13.22 27.00 -3.38
N ALA A 449 -13.75 25.78 -3.44
CA ALA A 449 -13.92 25.04 -4.69
C ALA A 449 -14.97 25.66 -5.63
N ILE A 450 -15.96 26.36 -5.07
CA ILE A 450 -17.09 26.94 -5.78
C ILE A 450 -17.10 28.45 -5.58
N ASN A 451 -17.50 29.20 -6.61
CA ASN A 451 -17.82 30.61 -6.48
C ASN A 451 -19.02 30.79 -5.54
N GLU A 452 -18.78 31.22 -4.30
CA GLU A 452 -19.84 31.33 -3.28
C GLU A 452 -20.84 32.48 -3.56
N SER A 453 -20.55 33.33 -4.55
CA SER A 453 -21.51 34.31 -5.08
C SER A 453 -22.47 33.72 -6.13
N HIS A 454 -22.28 32.48 -6.57
CA HIS A 454 -23.16 31.83 -7.54
C HIS A 454 -24.57 31.61 -6.92
N PRO A 455 -25.68 31.86 -7.65
CA PRO A 455 -27.04 31.73 -7.09
C PRO A 455 -27.40 30.34 -6.59
N ALA A 456 -26.78 29.31 -7.15
CA ALA A 456 -26.97 27.92 -6.73
C ALA A 456 -26.08 27.50 -5.54
N TYR A 457 -25.17 28.36 -5.06
CA TYR A 457 -24.36 28.04 -3.89
C TYR A 457 -25.24 27.96 -2.63
N GLY A 458 -25.12 26.86 -1.90
CA GLY A 458 -25.96 26.54 -0.75
C GLY A 458 -25.24 26.55 0.59
N GLY A 459 -23.93 26.78 0.62
CA GLY A 459 -23.16 26.86 1.87
C GLY A 459 -22.24 25.66 2.13
N VAL A 460 -21.68 25.66 3.33
CA VAL A 460 -20.77 24.61 3.81
C VAL A 460 -21.56 23.50 4.51
N TYR A 461 -21.42 22.26 4.02
CA TYR A 461 -22.00 21.06 4.63
C TYR A 461 -20.95 20.26 5.39
N ALA A 462 -21.19 20.07 6.68
CA ALA A 462 -20.37 19.33 7.62
C ALA A 462 -21.23 18.47 8.56
N GLY A 463 -22.29 17.84 8.02
CA GLY A 463 -23.26 17.08 8.83
C GLY A 463 -23.94 17.97 9.88
N SER A 464 -23.89 17.55 11.15
CA SER A 464 -24.40 18.29 12.31
C SER A 464 -23.74 19.65 12.55
N GLY A 465 -22.54 19.88 12.00
CA GLY A 465 -21.87 21.18 12.06
C GLY A 465 -22.47 22.24 11.13
N SER A 466 -23.21 21.80 10.11
CA SER A 466 -23.82 22.68 9.10
C SER A 466 -24.84 23.62 9.72
N ARG A 467 -25.17 24.72 9.03
CA ARG A 467 -26.38 25.47 9.33
C ARG A 467 -27.61 24.57 9.11
N PRO A 468 -28.70 24.72 9.91
CA PRO A 468 -29.86 23.85 9.80
C PRO A 468 -30.51 23.83 8.41
N ASP A 469 -30.59 24.97 7.73
CA ASP A 469 -31.12 25.09 6.37
C ASP A 469 -30.27 24.36 5.32
N VAL A 470 -28.95 24.41 5.48
CA VAL A 470 -27.97 23.69 4.65
C VAL A 470 -28.10 22.18 4.84
N ALA A 471 -28.09 21.71 6.10
CA ALA A 471 -28.27 20.29 6.42
C ALA A 471 -29.61 19.77 5.88
N ASN A 472 -30.71 20.48 6.16
CA ASN A 472 -32.04 20.07 5.72
C ASN A 472 -32.14 19.95 4.19
N ARG A 473 -31.57 20.90 3.43
CA ARG A 473 -31.60 20.82 1.96
C ARG A 473 -30.78 19.66 1.42
N LEU A 474 -29.57 19.44 1.92
CA LEU A 474 -28.68 18.42 1.39
C LEU A 474 -29.12 17.01 1.83
N GLU A 475 -29.49 16.83 3.10
CA GLU A 475 -29.88 15.52 3.65
C GLU A 475 -31.26 15.05 3.15
N SER A 476 -32.13 15.96 2.69
CA SER A 476 -33.41 15.61 2.05
C SER A 476 -33.31 15.35 0.55
N ALA A 477 -32.13 15.50 -0.05
CA ALA A 477 -31.91 15.24 -1.46
C ALA A 477 -32.11 13.74 -1.79
N ASP A 478 -32.80 13.46 -2.89
CA ASP A 478 -32.97 12.09 -3.40
C ASP A 478 -31.79 11.64 -4.29
N LEU A 479 -30.88 12.57 -4.63
CA LEU A 479 -29.61 12.30 -5.28
C LEU A 479 -28.53 13.33 -4.85
N VAL A 480 -27.39 12.85 -4.35
CA VAL A 480 -26.20 13.64 -4.05
C VAL A 480 -25.10 13.26 -5.02
N LEU A 481 -24.67 14.22 -5.85
CA LEU A 481 -23.47 14.10 -6.68
C LEU A 481 -22.27 14.58 -5.85
N SER A 482 -21.56 13.66 -5.20
CA SER A 482 -20.41 13.95 -4.35
C SER A 482 -19.13 13.94 -5.16
N ILE A 483 -18.46 15.08 -5.33
CA ILE A 483 -17.28 15.23 -6.18
C ILE A 483 -16.04 15.40 -5.32
N GLY A 484 -15.12 14.43 -5.42
CA GLY A 484 -13.88 14.36 -4.65
C GLY A 484 -14.04 14.18 -3.14
N PRO A 485 -14.95 13.31 -2.64
CA PRO A 485 -15.22 13.18 -1.21
C PRO A 485 -14.01 12.68 -0.40
N LEU A 486 -13.76 13.32 0.74
CA LEU A 486 -12.83 12.91 1.79
C LEU A 486 -13.54 13.02 3.15
N LYS A 487 -14.24 11.95 3.54
CA LYS A 487 -15.16 11.93 4.70
C LYS A 487 -14.41 11.70 6.03
N SER A 488 -13.53 12.63 6.43
CA SER A 488 -12.84 12.59 7.74
C SER A 488 -13.75 13.04 8.89
N ASP A 489 -13.36 12.77 10.14
CA ASP A 489 -14.13 13.17 11.33
C ASP A 489 -14.39 14.69 11.35
N PHE A 490 -13.37 15.54 11.26
CA PHE A 490 -13.57 17.01 11.28
C PHE A 490 -14.25 17.54 10.01
N ASN A 491 -14.01 16.95 8.83
CA ASN A 491 -14.71 17.35 7.60
C ASN A 491 -16.21 16.99 7.63
N THR A 492 -16.61 16.11 8.55
CA THR A 492 -17.98 15.61 8.72
C THR A 492 -18.59 15.89 10.11
N ALA A 493 -17.93 16.73 10.91
CA ALA A 493 -18.26 17.01 12.31
C ALA A 493 -18.54 15.74 13.15
N GLY A 494 -17.56 14.83 13.19
CA GLY A 494 -17.61 13.58 13.92
C GLY A 494 -18.42 12.47 13.23
N PHE A 495 -18.25 12.30 11.91
CA PHE A 495 -18.98 11.30 11.11
C PHE A 495 -20.50 11.46 11.16
N SER A 496 -20.96 12.71 11.24
CA SER A 496 -22.37 13.05 11.45
C SER A 496 -23.18 13.25 10.17
N TYR A 497 -22.63 12.85 9.02
CA TYR A 497 -23.35 12.88 7.74
C TYR A 497 -24.59 11.99 7.79
N ARG A 498 -25.70 12.48 7.22
CA ARG A 498 -26.94 11.71 7.09
C ARG A 498 -27.34 11.52 5.63
N THR A 499 -26.36 11.33 4.76
CA THR A 499 -26.59 10.95 3.36
C THR A 499 -26.50 9.43 3.21
N SER A 500 -27.46 8.85 2.47
CA SER A 500 -27.45 7.41 2.18
C SER A 500 -26.60 7.11 0.96
N GLN A 501 -25.84 6.01 0.99
CA GLN A 501 -25.14 5.54 -0.21
C GLN A 501 -26.13 5.22 -1.34
N LEU A 502 -27.36 4.80 -1.03
CA LEU A 502 -28.41 4.55 -2.05
C LEU A 502 -28.80 5.80 -2.84
N SER A 503 -28.64 6.98 -2.27
CA SER A 503 -28.93 8.27 -2.90
C SER A 503 -27.66 9.03 -3.28
N SER A 504 -26.48 8.40 -3.29
CA SER A 504 -25.21 9.09 -3.57
C SER A 504 -24.50 8.51 -4.80
N ILE A 505 -23.84 9.41 -5.53
CA ILE A 505 -22.86 9.08 -6.57
C ILE A 505 -21.57 9.82 -6.24
N ASP A 506 -20.52 9.07 -5.95
CA ASP A 506 -19.22 9.60 -5.57
C ASP A 506 -18.28 9.57 -6.79
N PHE A 507 -17.73 10.73 -7.17
CA PHE A 507 -16.76 10.87 -8.24
C PHE A 507 -15.37 11.10 -7.64
N HIS A 508 -14.39 10.25 -7.96
CA HIS A 508 -13.02 10.37 -7.45
C HIS A 508 -11.97 10.29 -8.58
N SER A 509 -10.73 10.63 -8.26
CA SER A 509 -9.61 10.66 -9.21
C SER A 509 -9.24 9.32 -9.84
N THR A 510 -9.58 8.20 -9.21
CA THR A 510 -9.21 6.84 -9.66
C THR A 510 -10.39 5.91 -9.89
N HIS A 511 -11.60 6.32 -9.49
CA HIS A 511 -12.81 5.53 -9.56
C HIS A 511 -14.04 6.43 -9.47
N CYS A 512 -15.20 5.90 -9.87
CA CYS A 512 -16.49 6.46 -9.56
C CYS A 512 -17.34 5.40 -8.86
N THR A 513 -18.18 5.80 -7.93
CA THR A 513 -19.09 4.91 -7.21
C THR A 513 -20.50 5.39 -7.41
N VAL A 514 -21.32 4.59 -8.08
CA VAL A 514 -22.75 4.86 -8.25
C VAL A 514 -23.51 3.97 -7.29
N ARG A 515 -24.09 4.57 -6.25
CA ARG A 515 -24.72 3.84 -5.15
C ARG A 515 -23.74 2.81 -4.56
N TYR A 516 -24.07 1.52 -4.56
CA TYR A 516 -23.18 0.46 -4.06
C TYR A 516 -22.27 -0.14 -5.15
N SER A 517 -22.30 0.37 -6.38
CA SER A 517 -21.48 -0.13 -7.49
C SER A 517 -20.26 0.76 -7.69
N GLU A 518 -19.07 0.20 -7.49
CA GLU A 518 -17.81 0.88 -7.73
C GLU A 518 -17.27 0.54 -9.13
N TYR A 519 -16.75 1.56 -9.82
CA TYR A 519 -16.14 1.49 -11.14
C TYR A 519 -14.65 1.87 -11.04
N PRO A 520 -13.78 0.91 -10.66
CA PRO A 520 -12.35 1.18 -10.52
C PRO A 520 -11.70 1.48 -11.88
N GLY A 521 -10.79 2.45 -11.88
CA GLY A 521 -10.09 2.92 -13.09
C GLY A 521 -10.92 3.85 -13.97
N VAL A 522 -12.11 4.28 -13.52
CA VAL A 522 -12.92 5.32 -14.19
C VAL A 522 -12.79 6.61 -13.40
N ALA A 523 -11.89 7.50 -13.82
CA ALA A 523 -11.60 8.78 -13.19
C ALA A 523 -12.70 9.82 -13.44
N MET A 524 -12.97 10.64 -12.42
CA MET A 524 -14.05 11.64 -12.41
C MET A 524 -13.99 12.66 -13.55
N ARG A 525 -12.79 13.08 -13.99
CA ARG A 525 -12.64 14.15 -15.00
C ARG A 525 -13.40 13.84 -16.29
N GLY A 526 -13.17 12.64 -16.84
CA GLY A 526 -13.80 12.22 -18.09
C GLY A 526 -15.32 12.01 -17.94
N VAL A 527 -15.75 11.45 -16.80
CA VAL A 527 -17.17 11.27 -16.49
C VAL A 527 -17.88 12.61 -16.37
N LEU A 528 -17.35 13.56 -15.60
CA LEU A 528 -17.94 14.89 -15.42
C LEU A 528 -18.07 15.63 -16.75
N ARG A 529 -17.04 15.63 -17.61
CA ARG A 529 -17.10 16.23 -18.95
C ARG A 529 -18.25 15.66 -19.78
N LYS A 530 -18.36 14.33 -19.87
CA LYS A 530 -19.43 13.69 -20.65
C LYS A 530 -20.81 13.87 -20.04
N VAL A 531 -20.93 13.91 -18.71
CA VAL A 531 -22.20 14.25 -18.03
C VAL A 531 -22.61 15.67 -18.41
N VAL A 532 -21.69 16.65 -18.36
CA VAL A 532 -21.94 18.01 -18.82
C VAL A 532 -22.37 18.02 -20.28
N GLU A 533 -21.68 17.31 -21.18
CA GLU A 533 -22.03 17.27 -22.61
C GLU A 533 -23.44 16.70 -22.86
N ARG A 534 -23.79 15.59 -22.21
CA ARG A 534 -24.97 14.76 -22.53
C ARG A 534 -26.20 15.03 -21.66
N VAL A 535 -26.09 15.84 -20.60
CA VAL A 535 -27.23 16.09 -19.71
C VAL A 535 -28.38 16.79 -20.45
N ASP A 536 -29.56 16.16 -20.40
CA ASP A 536 -30.82 16.71 -20.89
C ASP A 536 -31.46 17.62 -19.84
N LEU A 537 -31.32 18.93 -20.05
CA LEU A 537 -31.80 19.97 -19.14
C LEU A 537 -33.33 20.00 -18.99
N SER A 538 -34.09 19.43 -19.93
CA SER A 538 -35.55 19.39 -19.88
C SER A 538 -36.09 18.38 -18.86
N LYS A 539 -35.24 17.42 -18.45
CA LYS A 539 -35.57 16.37 -17.49
C LYS A 539 -35.10 16.67 -16.06
N LEU A 540 -34.35 17.75 -15.85
CA LEU A 540 -33.80 18.08 -14.54
C LEU A 540 -34.82 18.78 -13.65
N SER A 541 -34.95 18.29 -12.41
CA SER A 541 -35.55 19.06 -11.33
C SER A 541 -34.49 19.94 -10.66
N ARG A 542 -34.79 21.23 -10.47
CA ARG A 542 -33.87 22.23 -9.88
C ARG A 542 -34.46 22.76 -8.57
N PRO A 543 -34.17 22.11 -7.43
CA PRO A 543 -34.62 22.62 -6.13
C PRO A 543 -33.94 23.96 -5.80
N THR A 544 -34.55 24.75 -4.91
CA THR A 544 -34.00 26.04 -4.47
C THR A 544 -32.80 25.87 -3.54
N SER A 545 -31.73 26.63 -3.75
CA SER A 545 -30.59 26.65 -2.83
C SER A 545 -30.88 27.50 -1.57
N PRO A 546 -30.35 27.15 -0.38
CA PRO A 546 -30.35 28.05 0.77
C PRO A 546 -29.56 29.33 0.50
N GLU A 547 -29.96 30.44 1.14
CA GLU A 547 -29.24 31.70 1.01
C GLU A 547 -28.14 31.81 2.08
N VAL A 548 -26.92 32.12 1.61
CA VAL A 548 -25.75 32.37 2.47
C VAL A 548 -25.34 33.83 2.32
N ALA A 549 -25.15 34.51 3.45
CA ALA A 549 -24.73 35.90 3.55
C ALA A 549 -23.81 36.11 4.77
N ASN A 550 -22.97 37.14 4.70
CA ASN A 550 -22.14 37.59 5.82
C ASN A 550 -23.00 38.47 6.76
N GLU A 551 -23.56 37.89 7.82
CA GLU A 551 -24.55 38.55 8.67
C GLU A 551 -23.93 39.41 9.80
N VAL A 552 -23.11 40.41 9.47
CA VAL A 552 -22.39 41.24 10.47
C VAL A 552 -23.34 41.92 11.46
N ALA A 553 -24.39 42.58 10.96
CA ALA A 553 -25.34 43.32 11.80
C ALA A 553 -26.09 42.41 12.80
N LYS A 554 -26.37 41.15 12.44
CA LYS A 554 -27.05 40.19 13.33
C LYS A 554 -26.12 39.68 14.45
N ASN A 555 -24.81 39.71 14.22
CA ASN A 555 -23.81 39.22 15.16
C ASN A 555 -23.13 40.35 15.95
N ARG A 556 -23.55 41.62 15.77
CA ARG A 556 -23.05 42.76 16.54
C ARG A 556 -23.90 42.96 17.79
N ASP A 557 -23.45 42.38 18.90
CA ASP A 557 -24.01 42.65 20.23
C ASP A 557 -23.53 44.02 20.79
N SER A 558 -24.06 44.41 21.96
CA SER A 558 -23.74 45.69 22.63
C SER A 558 -22.36 45.77 23.30
N SER A 559 -21.62 44.67 23.37
CA SER A 559 -20.26 44.64 23.90
C SER A 559 -19.26 45.18 22.86
N GLU A 560 -18.28 45.94 23.33
CA GLU A 560 -17.16 46.39 22.49
C GLU A 560 -16.18 45.24 22.17
N THR A 561 -16.19 44.15 22.94
CA THR A 561 -15.29 43.00 22.76
C THR A 561 -15.51 42.31 21.42
N ILE A 562 -14.42 41.97 20.74
CA ILE A 562 -14.46 41.16 19.52
C ILE A 562 -14.83 39.73 19.87
N THR A 563 -15.95 39.25 19.32
CA THR A 563 -16.39 37.86 19.44
C THR A 563 -16.16 37.13 18.13
N GLN A 564 -15.93 35.82 18.19
CA GLN A 564 -15.80 34.91 17.05
C GLN A 564 -17.05 35.02 16.15
N ALA A 565 -18.25 35.08 16.75
CA ALA A 565 -19.51 35.22 16.01
C ALA A 565 -19.61 36.52 15.19
N PHE A 566 -19.08 37.64 15.72
CA PHE A 566 -18.99 38.90 14.99
C PHE A 566 -17.87 38.88 13.95
N PHE A 567 -16.72 38.31 14.30
CA PHE A 567 -15.48 38.37 13.53
C PHE A 567 -15.60 37.72 12.15
N TRP A 568 -16.09 36.48 12.05
CA TRP A 568 -16.08 35.72 10.78
C TRP A 568 -16.98 36.31 9.68
N PRO A 569 -18.22 36.74 9.95
CA PRO A 569 -19.00 37.51 8.98
C PRO A 569 -18.31 38.81 8.59
N ARG A 570 -17.68 39.51 9.55
CA ARG A 570 -17.01 40.78 9.28
C ARG A 570 -15.79 40.62 8.39
N ILE A 571 -15.04 39.54 8.56
CA ILE A 571 -13.97 39.13 7.65
C ILE A 571 -14.51 38.85 6.26
N GLY A 572 -15.68 38.21 6.14
CA GLY A 572 -16.31 38.00 4.83
C GLY A 572 -16.58 39.28 4.04
N GLU A 573 -16.89 40.39 4.71
CA GLU A 573 -17.01 41.72 4.09
C GLU A 573 -15.66 42.41 3.82
N TYR A 574 -14.58 41.96 4.45
CA TYR A 574 -13.20 42.46 4.23
C TYR A 574 -12.49 41.75 3.08
N LEU A 575 -12.80 40.47 2.87
CA LEU A 575 -12.26 39.69 1.76
C LEU A 575 -12.62 40.34 0.41
N LYS A 576 -11.73 40.19 -0.55
CA LYS A 576 -11.89 40.64 -1.94
C LYS A 576 -11.84 39.45 -2.88
N GLU A 577 -12.23 39.69 -4.12
CA GLU A 577 -12.05 38.69 -5.18
C GLU A 577 -10.58 38.27 -5.28
N ASP A 578 -10.37 37.00 -5.59
CA ASP A 578 -9.05 36.40 -5.77
C ASP A 578 -8.12 36.43 -4.54
N ASP A 579 -8.59 36.74 -3.33
CA ASP A 579 -7.75 36.59 -2.13
C ASP A 579 -7.31 35.13 -1.92
N ILE A 580 -6.16 34.91 -1.29
CA ILE A 580 -5.72 33.61 -0.77
C ILE A 580 -5.93 33.66 0.74
N VAL A 581 -6.78 32.78 1.26
CA VAL A 581 -7.14 32.73 2.69
C VAL A 581 -6.58 31.45 3.30
N VAL A 582 -5.68 31.59 4.27
CA VAL A 582 -5.07 30.47 5.00
C VAL A 582 -5.65 30.45 6.41
N THR A 583 -6.21 29.33 6.83
CA THR A 583 -6.79 29.18 8.17
C THR A 583 -6.13 28.05 8.93
N GLU A 584 -5.76 28.33 10.17
CA GLU A 584 -5.12 27.35 11.07
C GLU A 584 -6.14 26.44 11.77
N THR A 585 -5.68 25.25 12.16
CA THR A 585 -6.39 24.37 13.10
C THR A 585 -6.64 25.08 14.43
N GLY A 586 -7.87 25.00 14.91
CA GLY A 586 -8.37 25.78 16.05
C GLY A 586 -9.60 26.61 15.66
N THR A 587 -9.82 27.72 16.36
CA THR A 587 -10.98 28.60 16.10
C THR A 587 -11.01 29.14 14.68
N SER A 588 -9.86 29.37 14.05
CA SER A 588 -9.76 29.83 12.65
C SER A 588 -10.41 28.89 11.65
N ASN A 589 -10.07 27.60 11.69
CA ASN A 589 -10.60 26.60 10.76
C ASN A 589 -12.11 26.44 10.88
N PHE A 590 -12.67 26.41 12.09
CA PHE A 590 -14.11 26.25 12.28
C PHE A 590 -14.88 27.55 12.01
N GLY A 591 -14.26 28.68 12.31
CA GLY A 591 -14.87 29.99 12.16
C GLY A 591 -15.11 30.41 10.72
N ILE A 592 -14.16 30.11 9.84
CA ILE A 592 -14.24 30.46 8.43
C ILE A 592 -15.39 29.75 7.68
N TRP A 593 -15.97 28.68 8.23
CA TRP A 593 -17.06 27.93 7.57
C TRP A 593 -18.28 28.79 7.28
N ASP A 594 -18.63 29.68 8.22
CA ASP A 594 -19.78 30.58 8.10
C ASP A 594 -19.42 31.89 7.35
N THR A 595 -18.16 32.09 6.95
CA THR A 595 -17.73 33.22 6.12
C THR A 595 -18.04 32.93 4.65
N LYS A 596 -18.89 33.74 4.03
CA LYS A 596 -19.10 33.70 2.57
C LYS A 596 -17.94 34.37 1.85
N TYR A 597 -17.32 33.65 0.93
CA TYR A 597 -16.22 34.14 0.12
C TYR A 597 -16.69 34.96 -1.10
N PRO A 598 -15.98 36.04 -1.44
CA PRO A 598 -16.03 36.60 -2.79
C PRO A 598 -15.59 35.60 -3.87
N ARG A 599 -15.87 35.92 -5.13
CA ARG A 599 -15.46 35.11 -6.28
C ARG A 599 -13.93 34.95 -6.31
N GLY A 600 -13.46 33.76 -6.70
CA GLY A 600 -12.04 33.51 -6.96
C GLY A 600 -11.16 33.35 -5.71
N VAL A 601 -11.72 33.51 -4.50
CA VAL A 601 -10.98 33.27 -3.26
C VAL A 601 -10.50 31.82 -3.20
N THR A 602 -9.21 31.63 -2.92
CA THR A 602 -8.61 30.31 -2.70
C THR A 602 -8.48 30.06 -1.21
N GLY A 603 -9.23 29.08 -0.69
CA GLY A 603 -9.16 28.64 0.71
C GLY A 603 -8.10 27.56 0.92
N LEU A 604 -7.19 27.79 1.86
CA LEU A 604 -6.18 26.84 2.31
C LEU A 604 -6.45 26.50 3.78
N THR A 605 -6.85 25.25 4.00
CA THR A 605 -7.04 24.67 5.34
C THR A 605 -6.48 23.25 5.36
N GLN A 606 -6.04 22.80 6.54
CA GLN A 606 -5.50 21.46 6.78
C GLN A 606 -6.38 20.72 7.80
N ILE A 607 -7.58 20.31 7.39
CA ILE A 607 -8.60 19.72 8.29
C ILE A 607 -8.27 18.27 8.66
N LEU A 608 -7.71 17.48 7.74
CA LEU A 608 -7.47 16.05 7.98
C LEU A 608 -6.19 15.82 8.77
N TRP A 609 -5.08 16.44 8.35
CA TRP A 609 -3.83 16.29 9.07
C TRP A 609 -3.79 17.11 10.36
N GLY A 610 -4.41 18.30 10.36
CA GLY A 610 -4.68 19.06 11.57
C GLY A 610 -3.44 19.49 12.37
N SER A 611 -2.27 19.63 11.75
CA SER A 611 -1.05 19.94 12.48
C SER A 611 -0.93 21.44 12.75
N ILE A 612 -1.16 21.86 14.00
CA ILE A 612 -1.00 23.26 14.41
C ILE A 612 0.41 23.79 14.08
N GLY A 613 0.47 25.04 13.61
CA GLY A 613 1.69 25.68 13.13
C GLY A 613 1.89 25.55 11.61
N TRP A 614 1.16 24.65 10.93
CA TRP A 614 1.22 24.51 9.46
C TRP A 614 0.97 25.83 8.73
N SER A 615 0.01 26.62 9.21
CA SER A 615 -0.53 27.76 8.48
C SER A 615 0.49 28.89 8.25
N VAL A 616 1.46 29.10 9.14
CA VAL A 616 2.49 30.13 8.99
C VAL A 616 3.42 29.81 7.81
N GLY A 617 3.91 28.56 7.75
CA GLY A 617 4.69 28.08 6.61
C GLY A 617 3.86 28.07 5.33
N ALA A 618 2.63 27.55 5.38
CA ALA A 618 1.75 27.50 4.22
C ALA A 618 1.43 28.89 3.64
N ALA A 619 1.20 29.89 4.48
CA ALA A 619 1.00 31.27 4.04
C ALA A 619 2.25 31.86 3.38
N GLN A 620 3.44 31.57 3.90
CA GLN A 620 4.70 31.95 3.25
C GLN A 620 4.77 31.34 1.84
N GLY A 621 4.55 30.04 1.73
CA GLY A 621 4.57 29.30 0.47
C GLY A 621 3.56 29.81 -0.54
N ALA A 622 2.32 30.02 -0.11
CA ALA A 622 1.23 30.50 -0.96
C ALA A 622 1.49 31.92 -1.50
N ALA A 623 1.97 32.84 -0.64
CA ALA A 623 2.33 34.20 -1.06
C ALA A 623 3.51 34.20 -2.04
N LEU A 624 4.50 33.33 -1.81
CA LEU A 624 5.62 33.16 -2.73
C LEU A 624 5.18 32.56 -4.08
N ALA A 625 4.25 31.60 -4.07
CA ALA A 625 3.67 31.04 -5.29
C ALA A 625 2.96 32.12 -6.12
N ALA A 626 2.13 32.96 -5.49
CA ALA A 626 1.46 34.08 -6.16
C ALA A 626 2.48 35.05 -6.77
N LYS A 627 3.52 35.43 -6.02
CA LYS A 627 4.63 36.25 -6.51
C LYS A 627 5.35 35.61 -7.69
N ASP A 628 5.65 34.32 -7.63
CA ASP A 628 6.33 33.57 -8.68
C ASP A 628 5.49 33.39 -9.95
N MET A 629 4.16 33.45 -9.83
CA MET A 629 3.21 33.45 -10.94
C MET A 629 3.01 34.85 -11.55
N GLY A 630 3.54 35.89 -10.91
CA GLY A 630 3.35 37.28 -11.35
C GLY A 630 1.93 37.80 -11.13
N VAL A 631 1.18 37.20 -10.20
CA VAL A 631 -0.19 37.64 -9.85
C VAL A 631 -0.18 38.40 -8.53
N ASP A 632 -0.86 39.54 -8.48
CA ASP A 632 -0.97 40.36 -7.27
C ASP A 632 -2.21 39.95 -6.48
N ARG A 633 -2.09 38.87 -5.69
CA ARG A 633 -3.15 38.33 -4.83
C ARG A 633 -2.80 38.58 -3.38
N ARG A 634 -3.74 39.06 -2.57
CA ARG A 634 -3.51 39.20 -1.12
C ARG A 634 -3.49 37.81 -0.48
N THR A 635 -2.48 37.55 0.35
CA THR A 635 -2.47 36.34 1.18
C THR A 635 -2.79 36.71 2.62
N ILE A 636 -3.88 36.16 3.15
CA ILE A 636 -4.41 36.49 4.47
C ILE A 636 -4.36 35.23 5.32
N LEU A 637 -3.68 35.30 6.47
CA LEU A 637 -3.51 34.21 7.42
C LEU A 637 -4.32 34.48 8.69
N PHE A 638 -5.14 33.51 9.10
CA PHE A 638 -5.78 33.49 10.43
C PHE A 638 -5.18 32.37 11.26
N VAL A 639 -4.42 32.73 12.29
CA VAL A 639 -3.65 31.79 13.13
C VAL A 639 -3.90 32.06 14.61
N GLY A 640 -4.11 31.01 15.39
CA GLY A 640 -4.19 31.12 16.86
C GLY A 640 -2.83 31.38 17.47
N ASP A 641 -2.80 32.08 18.60
CA ASP A 641 -1.57 32.40 19.36
C ASP A 641 -0.72 31.15 19.69
N GLY A 642 -1.35 30.06 20.15
CA GLY A 642 -0.66 28.80 20.42
C GLY A 642 -0.04 28.16 19.17
N SER A 643 -0.80 28.06 18.08
CA SER A 643 -0.30 27.50 16.81
C SER A 643 0.85 28.32 16.23
N PHE A 644 0.78 29.65 16.34
CA PHE A 644 1.82 30.54 15.86
C PHE A 644 3.18 30.26 16.51
N GLN A 645 3.22 29.92 17.81
CA GLN A 645 4.49 29.68 18.52
C GLN A 645 5.32 28.54 17.94
N LEU A 646 4.69 27.54 17.30
CA LEU A 646 5.41 26.39 16.77
C LEU A 646 6.27 26.73 15.55
N THR A 647 5.86 27.73 14.77
CA THR A 647 6.42 28.00 13.43
C THR A 647 6.64 29.48 13.13
N ALA A 648 6.51 30.36 14.13
CA ALA A 648 6.64 31.82 14.05
C ALA A 648 7.88 32.30 13.25
N GLN A 649 8.99 31.58 13.35
CA GLN A 649 10.25 31.92 12.68
C GLN A 649 10.13 31.98 11.15
N GLU A 650 9.14 31.35 10.52
CA GLU A 650 8.94 31.46 9.07
C GLU A 650 8.47 32.85 8.62
N VAL A 651 8.01 33.69 9.56
CA VAL A 651 7.82 35.14 9.31
C VAL A 651 9.13 35.80 8.88
N SER A 652 10.30 35.31 9.35
CA SER A 652 11.61 35.78 8.88
C SER A 652 11.79 35.56 7.37
N THR A 653 11.34 34.40 6.85
CA THR A 653 11.35 34.10 5.42
C THR A 653 10.42 35.04 4.64
N MET A 654 9.24 35.35 5.19
CA MET A 654 8.32 36.32 4.58
C MET A 654 8.96 37.70 4.45
N ILE A 655 9.65 38.17 5.50
CA ILE A 655 10.38 39.44 5.53
C ILE A 655 11.51 39.44 4.49
N ARG A 656 12.36 38.41 4.51
CA ARG A 656 13.51 38.25 3.60
C ARG A 656 13.09 38.33 2.13
N HIS A 657 11.96 37.73 1.78
CA HIS A 657 11.45 37.70 0.41
C HIS A 657 10.46 38.84 0.09
N ASN A 658 10.24 39.78 1.02
CA ASN A 658 9.27 40.87 0.91
C ASN A 658 7.89 40.37 0.45
N LEU A 659 7.36 39.35 1.13
CA LEU A 659 6.05 38.77 0.83
C LEU A 659 4.94 39.62 1.43
N LYS A 660 3.88 39.82 0.66
CA LYS A 660 2.68 40.57 1.05
C LYS A 660 1.70 39.64 1.76
N VAL A 661 1.91 39.43 3.05
CA VAL A 661 1.03 38.58 3.89
C VAL A 661 0.37 39.45 4.97
N THR A 662 -0.94 39.31 5.14
CA THR A 662 -1.67 39.91 6.26
C THR A 662 -1.94 38.81 7.29
N ILE A 663 -1.27 38.88 8.44
CA ILE A 663 -1.41 37.91 9.52
C ILE A 663 -2.37 38.46 10.57
N PHE A 664 -3.50 37.80 10.73
CA PHE A 664 -4.40 37.96 11.87
C PHE A 664 -4.10 36.88 12.91
N LEU A 665 -3.36 37.26 13.94
CA LEU A 665 -3.08 36.41 15.09
C LEU A 665 -4.22 36.57 16.10
N ILE A 666 -4.97 35.50 16.34
CA ILE A 666 -6.05 35.45 17.33
C ILE A 666 -5.42 35.15 18.69
N TYR A 667 -5.38 36.14 19.56
CA TYR A 667 -4.95 36.05 20.94
C TYR A 667 -6.17 35.80 21.83
N ASN A 668 -6.30 34.56 22.30
CA ASN A 668 -7.32 34.09 23.23
C ASN A 668 -6.72 33.27 24.38
N GLU A 669 -5.45 33.54 24.68
CA GLU A 669 -4.71 33.04 25.84
C GLU A 669 -4.52 31.53 25.85
N GLY A 670 -4.20 30.92 24.70
CA GLY A 670 -3.85 29.51 24.60
C GLY A 670 -4.77 28.66 23.73
N PHE A 671 -4.80 27.35 24.01
CA PHE A 671 -5.44 26.38 23.14
C PHE A 671 -6.97 26.29 23.37
N THR A 672 -7.73 27.30 22.94
CA THR A 672 -9.19 27.34 23.13
C THR A 672 -9.90 26.11 22.57
N ILE A 673 -9.46 25.55 21.43
CA ILE A 673 -10.06 24.30 20.90
C ILE A 673 -9.95 23.14 21.89
N GLU A 674 -8.76 22.95 22.47
CA GLU A 674 -8.50 21.89 23.45
C GLU A 674 -9.26 22.15 24.74
N ARG A 675 -9.40 23.41 25.16
CA ARG A 675 -10.23 23.80 26.31
C ARG A 675 -11.70 23.37 26.16
N PHE A 676 -12.26 23.49 24.95
CA PHE A 676 -13.61 23.02 24.64
C PHE A 676 -13.71 21.50 24.54
N ILE A 677 -12.63 20.80 24.18
CA ILE A 677 -12.58 19.33 24.16
C ILE A 677 -12.45 18.79 25.58
N HIS A 678 -11.45 19.27 26.33
CA HIS A 678 -11.17 18.82 27.69
C HIS A 678 -10.33 19.83 28.50
N GLY A 679 -10.82 20.17 29.69
CA GLY A 679 -10.08 20.96 30.68
C GLY A 679 -10.02 22.45 30.35
N MET A 680 -11.17 23.14 30.43
CA MET A 680 -11.28 24.59 30.17
C MET A 680 -10.23 25.42 30.94
N GLU A 681 -9.96 25.03 32.19
CA GLU A 681 -9.01 25.69 33.09
C GLU A 681 -7.73 24.86 33.34
N ALA A 682 -7.45 23.84 32.51
CA ALA A 682 -6.29 22.99 32.71
C ALA A 682 -5.00 23.66 32.19
N GLU A 683 -3.93 23.58 32.98
CA GLU A 683 -2.64 24.24 32.72
C GLU A 683 -2.00 23.83 31.38
N TYR A 684 -2.22 22.59 30.90
CA TYR A 684 -1.66 22.14 29.62
C TYR A 684 -2.27 22.87 28.40
N ASN A 685 -3.38 23.59 28.59
CA ASN A 685 -3.99 24.44 27.56
C ASN A 685 -3.48 25.89 27.61
N ASP A 686 -2.71 26.24 28.64
CA ASP A 686 -2.11 27.56 28.80
C ASP A 686 -0.78 27.63 28.05
N ILE A 687 -0.45 28.82 27.55
CA ILE A 687 0.81 29.09 26.85
C ILE A 687 1.49 30.32 27.44
N SER A 688 2.81 30.43 27.24
CA SER A 688 3.53 31.65 27.60
C SER A 688 3.05 32.82 26.72
N ARG A 689 2.69 33.94 27.33
CA ARG A 689 2.31 35.15 26.60
C ARG A 689 3.53 35.79 25.93
N TRP A 690 3.52 35.85 24.60
CA TRP A 690 4.51 36.61 23.83
C TRP A 690 4.03 38.04 23.54
N GLN A 691 4.97 38.92 23.19
CA GLN A 691 4.68 40.20 22.57
C GLN A 691 4.63 40.00 21.05
N TYR A 692 3.52 39.46 20.54
CA TYR A 692 3.44 38.95 19.17
C TYR A 692 3.73 40.01 18.11
N THR A 693 3.26 41.25 18.29
CA THR A 693 3.57 42.34 17.34
C THR A 693 5.06 42.65 17.24
N GLU A 694 5.87 42.32 18.24
CA GLU A 694 7.33 42.57 18.19
C GLU A 694 8.09 41.47 17.45
N VAL A 695 7.47 40.32 17.17
CA VAL A 695 8.10 39.19 16.48
C VAL A 695 8.68 39.58 15.11
N PRO A 696 7.97 40.29 14.22
CA PRO A 696 8.57 40.77 12.96
C PRO A 696 9.80 41.66 13.16
N THR A 697 9.78 42.53 14.17
CA THR A 697 10.91 43.41 14.51
C THR A 697 12.11 42.61 15.02
N VAL A 698 11.88 41.61 15.88
CA VAL A 698 12.93 40.67 16.34
C VAL A 698 13.56 39.91 15.17
N PHE A 699 12.77 39.56 14.15
CA PHE A 699 13.28 38.92 12.93
C PHE A 699 13.87 39.89 11.89
N GLY A 700 14.03 41.17 12.25
CA GLY A 700 14.76 42.15 11.46
C GLY A 700 13.92 42.93 10.44
N ALA A 701 12.58 42.90 10.53
CA ALA A 701 11.75 43.77 9.71
C ALA A 701 11.95 45.24 10.08
N SER A 702 12.16 46.10 9.08
CA SER A 702 12.08 47.55 9.26
C SER A 702 10.63 48.03 9.32
N ASP A 703 10.39 49.23 9.88
CA ASP A 703 9.07 49.87 9.92
C ASP A 703 8.46 50.11 8.53
N LYS A 704 9.28 50.08 7.48
CA LYS A 704 8.82 50.19 6.08
C LYS A 704 8.36 48.85 5.49
N GLN A 705 8.80 47.73 6.06
CA GLN A 705 8.50 46.38 5.56
C GLN A 705 7.30 45.75 6.26
N VAL A 706 7.03 46.13 7.51
CA VAL A 706 5.93 45.59 8.31
C VAL A 706 5.08 46.69 8.93
N ARG A 707 3.76 46.53 8.84
CA ARG A 707 2.80 47.32 9.64
C ARG A 707 2.25 46.45 10.76
N LYS A 708 2.20 47.00 11.97
CA LYS A 708 1.83 46.29 13.20
C LYS A 708 0.58 46.90 13.81
N PHE A 709 -0.37 46.07 14.23
CA PHE A 709 -1.65 46.49 14.80
C PHE A 709 -1.99 45.64 16.02
N VAL A 710 -2.53 46.26 17.06
CA VAL A 710 -3.17 45.59 18.20
C VAL A 710 -4.61 46.04 18.21
N ILE A 711 -5.54 45.09 18.13
CA ILE A 711 -6.96 45.33 17.93
C ILE A 711 -7.74 44.57 19.00
N LYS A 712 -8.50 45.30 19.80
CA LYS A 712 -9.19 44.79 20.99
C LYS A 712 -10.70 44.99 20.96
N THR A 713 -11.18 45.93 20.16
CA THR A 713 -12.62 46.23 20.06
C THR A 713 -13.17 46.03 18.65
N LYS A 714 -14.49 45.80 18.56
CA LYS A 714 -15.21 45.71 17.29
C LYS A 714 -15.02 46.97 16.44
N ASP A 715 -15.03 48.15 17.06
CA ASP A 715 -14.88 49.43 16.36
C ASP A 715 -13.45 49.63 15.82
N GLU A 716 -12.43 49.22 16.58
CA GLU A 716 -11.04 49.19 16.10
C GLU A 716 -10.88 48.25 14.90
N LEU A 717 -11.50 47.06 14.97
CA LEU A 717 -11.50 46.12 13.87
C LEU A 717 -12.19 46.72 12.64
N ASP A 718 -13.40 47.26 12.79
CA ASP A 718 -14.16 47.89 11.70
C ASP A 718 -13.36 49.00 11.03
N LYS A 719 -12.71 49.86 11.82
CA LYS A 719 -11.84 50.91 11.30
C LYS A 719 -10.66 50.32 10.52
N LEU A 720 -10.01 49.27 11.04
CA LEU A 720 -8.87 48.65 10.37
C LEU A 720 -9.27 48.00 9.04
N VAL A 721 -10.32 47.18 9.03
CA VAL A 721 -10.70 46.43 7.83
C VAL A 721 -11.45 47.25 6.80
N THR A 722 -11.91 48.47 7.12
CA THR A 722 -12.36 49.48 6.15
C THR A 722 -11.28 50.46 5.69
N ASP A 723 -10.14 50.50 6.38
CA ASP A 723 -9.05 51.41 6.02
C ASP A 723 -8.47 51.05 4.64
N LYS A 724 -8.37 52.07 3.78
CA LYS A 724 -7.93 51.88 2.40
C LYS A 724 -6.46 51.45 2.32
N GLU A 725 -5.60 52.05 3.12
CA GLU A 725 -4.16 51.78 3.12
C GLU A 725 -3.87 50.37 3.64
N PHE A 726 -4.59 49.92 4.67
CA PHE A 726 -4.53 48.55 5.16
C PHE A 726 -4.96 47.56 4.08
N ASN A 727 -6.04 47.87 3.37
CA ASN A 727 -6.61 47.04 2.32
C ASN A 727 -5.77 46.91 1.05
N GLU A 728 -4.86 47.86 0.80
CA GLU A 728 -3.87 47.77 -0.29
C GLU A 728 -2.83 46.67 -0.04
N ALA A 729 -2.63 46.26 1.22
CA ALA A 729 -1.74 45.15 1.60
C ALA A 729 -0.35 45.19 0.91
N GLY A 730 0.25 46.39 0.81
CA GLY A 730 1.49 46.62 0.06
C GLY A 730 2.76 45.93 0.58
N GLY A 731 2.69 45.29 1.75
CA GLY A 731 3.78 44.58 2.42
C GLY A 731 3.26 43.68 3.53
N LEU A 732 4.15 43.19 4.41
CA LEU A 732 3.76 42.36 5.55
C LEU A 732 2.91 43.19 6.53
N GLN A 733 1.82 42.62 7.01
CA GLN A 733 0.97 43.22 8.04
C GLN A 733 0.75 42.21 9.15
N PHE A 734 0.89 42.66 10.38
CA PHE A 734 0.72 41.83 11.57
C PHE A 734 -0.34 42.45 12.48
N VAL A 735 -1.44 41.73 12.68
CA VAL A 735 -2.60 42.16 13.47
C VAL A 735 -2.77 41.19 14.63
N GLU A 736 -2.53 41.66 15.84
CA GLU A 736 -2.84 40.93 17.07
C GLU A 736 -4.29 41.25 17.47
N LEU A 737 -5.18 40.25 17.38
CA LEU A 737 -6.61 40.35 17.67
C LEU A 737 -6.91 39.76 19.04
N TRP A 738 -7.45 40.55 19.95
CA TRP A 738 -7.82 40.08 21.28
C TRP A 738 -9.25 39.54 21.28
N MET A 739 -9.41 38.29 21.71
CA MET A 739 -10.71 37.63 21.86
C MET A 739 -10.80 36.91 23.22
N PRO A 740 -11.99 36.72 23.79
CA PRO A 740 -12.14 36.00 25.05
C PRO A 740 -11.66 34.55 24.96
N LYS A 741 -11.03 34.07 26.03
CA LYS A 741 -10.56 32.68 26.21
C LYS A 741 -11.67 31.63 25.99
N GLU A 742 -12.86 31.90 26.50
CA GLU A 742 -14.03 31.02 26.43
C GLU A 742 -14.92 31.27 25.18
N ASP A 743 -14.44 32.05 24.22
CA ASP A 743 -15.18 32.29 22.98
C ASP A 743 -14.66 31.41 21.83
N ALA A 744 -15.58 30.78 21.13
CA ALA A 744 -15.29 29.89 20.00
C ALA A 744 -16.48 29.84 19.03
N PRO A 745 -16.24 29.56 17.74
CA PRO A 745 -17.29 29.35 16.76
C PRO A 745 -18.28 28.27 17.21
N ARG A 746 -19.58 28.46 16.90
CA ARG A 746 -20.66 27.51 17.23
C ARG A 746 -20.30 26.07 16.85
N VAL A 747 -19.78 25.88 15.64
CA VAL A 747 -19.46 24.57 15.09
C VAL A 747 -18.26 23.90 15.76
N LEU A 748 -17.30 24.68 16.27
CA LEU A 748 -16.22 24.14 17.10
C LEU A 748 -16.79 23.58 18.40
N LYS A 749 -17.65 24.32 19.10
CA LYS A 749 -18.26 23.88 20.37
C LYS A 749 -18.98 22.53 20.21
N ILE A 750 -19.81 22.41 19.16
CA ILE A 750 -20.52 21.16 18.84
C ILE A 750 -19.54 20.01 18.55
N THR A 751 -18.54 20.26 17.70
CA THR A 751 -17.56 19.23 17.30
C THR A 751 -16.69 18.79 18.49
N ALA A 752 -16.28 19.73 19.34
CA ALA A 752 -15.51 19.47 20.54
C ALA A 752 -16.29 18.62 21.55
N GLU A 753 -17.59 18.90 21.76
CA GLU A 753 -18.44 18.05 22.58
C GLU A 753 -18.56 16.62 22.03
N ILE A 754 -18.67 16.45 20.71
CA ILE A 754 -18.72 15.14 20.06
C ILE A 754 -17.37 14.42 20.20
N ALA A 755 -16.26 15.11 19.96
CA ALA A 755 -14.92 14.56 20.10
C ALA A 755 -14.66 14.12 21.55
N ALA A 756 -15.00 14.96 22.53
CA ALA A 756 -14.91 14.64 23.95
C ALA A 756 -15.72 13.39 24.30
N LYS A 757 -16.96 13.29 23.82
CA LYS A 757 -17.80 12.09 24.02
C LYS A 757 -17.21 10.85 23.36
N ASN A 758 -16.67 10.95 22.15
CA ASN A 758 -16.08 9.82 21.44
C ASN A 758 -14.78 9.34 22.10
N ASN A 759 -13.93 10.27 22.54
CA ASN A 759 -12.70 9.97 23.26
C ASN A 759 -12.98 9.40 24.67
N ALA A 760 -13.99 9.91 25.37
CA ALA A 760 -14.43 9.41 26.67
C ALA A 760 -15.18 8.06 26.59
N LYS A 761 -15.77 7.69 25.45
CA LYS A 761 -16.34 6.34 25.26
C LYS A 761 -15.28 5.24 25.35
N MET A 762 -13.98 5.56 25.27
CA MET A 762 -12.92 4.62 25.60
C MET A 762 -12.67 4.45 27.11
N THR A 763 -13.15 5.34 27.99
CA THR A 763 -12.88 5.28 29.43
C THR A 763 -13.90 4.49 30.26
N ASP A 764 -15.05 4.12 29.68
CA ASP A 764 -16.02 3.19 30.32
C ASP A 764 -15.60 1.70 30.25
N TYR A 765 -14.44 1.40 29.64
CA TYR A 765 -13.66 0.19 29.91
C TYR A 765 -12.67 0.44 31.07
N GLY A 766 -13.19 0.88 32.21
CA GLY A 766 -12.42 1.24 33.39
C GLY A 766 -11.79 0.04 34.10
N ASN A 767 -10.66 -0.47 33.58
CA ASN A 767 -9.54 -0.99 34.40
C ASN A 767 -8.23 -1.29 33.63
N ALA A 768 -7.98 -0.67 32.46
CA ALA A 768 -6.82 -1.03 31.62
C ALA A 768 -5.65 -0.01 31.60
N GLY A 769 -5.66 1.01 32.46
CA GLY A 769 -4.67 2.10 32.48
C GLY A 769 -3.36 1.82 33.23
N LYS A 770 -2.71 0.67 33.00
CA LYS A 770 -1.28 0.50 33.33
C LYS A 770 -0.54 0.15 32.05
N TRP A 771 0.60 0.80 31.79
CA TRP A 771 1.45 0.55 30.64
C TRP A 771 1.73 -0.96 30.52
N LYS A 772 1.33 -1.54 29.38
CA LYS A 772 1.36 -2.98 29.14
C LYS A 772 2.54 -3.33 28.24
N THR A 773 3.34 -4.30 28.65
CA THR A 773 4.51 -4.77 27.88
C THR A 773 4.08 -5.38 26.54
N PRO A 774 4.97 -5.54 25.55
CA PRO A 774 4.64 -6.16 24.25
C PRO A 774 3.96 -7.53 24.38
N HIS A 775 4.30 -8.30 25.42
CA HIS A 775 3.66 -9.58 25.74
C HIS A 775 2.21 -9.43 26.26
N GLN A 776 1.90 -8.32 26.93
CA GLN A 776 0.54 -7.97 27.36
C GLN A 776 -0.27 -7.36 26.21
N GLN A 777 0.35 -6.62 25.29
CA GLN A 777 -0.29 -6.16 24.03
C GLN A 777 -0.64 -7.34 23.11
N ALA A 778 0.23 -8.34 22.99
CA ALA A 778 -0.08 -9.59 22.27
C ALA A 778 -1.25 -10.36 22.90
N LYS A 779 -1.49 -10.20 24.20
CA LYS A 779 -2.61 -10.81 24.93
C LYS A 779 -3.93 -10.04 24.75
N VAL A 780 -3.87 -8.72 24.51
CA VAL A 780 -5.02 -7.85 24.23
C VAL A 780 -5.45 -7.92 22.76
N LEU A 781 -4.49 -7.99 21.82
CA LEU A 781 -4.79 -8.24 20.40
C LEU A 781 -5.43 -9.62 20.14
N ALA A 782 -5.26 -10.57 21.07
CA ALA A 782 -5.94 -11.86 21.04
C ALA A 782 -7.38 -11.83 21.59
N GLN A 783 -7.86 -10.71 22.14
CA GLN A 783 -9.20 -10.60 22.75
C GLN A 783 -10.29 -10.11 21.79
N ASP A 784 -9.95 -9.52 20.64
CA ASP A 784 -10.93 -9.10 19.61
C ASP A 784 -11.10 -10.12 18.45
N ALA A 785 -10.44 -11.27 18.52
CA ALA A 785 -10.71 -12.42 17.65
C ALA A 785 -11.56 -13.44 18.42
N ASN A 786 -12.83 -13.59 18.02
CA ASN A 786 -13.83 -14.46 18.63
C ASN A 786 -13.52 -15.98 18.58
N LEU A 787 -12.29 -16.40 18.30
CA LEU A 787 -11.88 -17.81 18.19
C LEU A 787 -10.79 -18.12 19.22
N GLN A 788 -11.01 -19.13 20.07
CA GLN A 788 -10.17 -19.45 21.22
C GLN A 788 -9.76 -20.94 21.21
N PRO A 789 -8.62 -21.31 21.82
CA PRO A 789 -8.30 -22.71 22.14
C PRO A 789 -9.50 -23.42 22.79
N GLY A 790 -9.82 -24.62 22.31
CA GLY A 790 -11.00 -25.40 22.75
C GLY A 790 -12.25 -25.22 21.90
N ASP A 791 -12.33 -24.21 21.01
CA ASP A 791 -13.43 -24.11 20.06
C ASP A 791 -13.38 -25.26 19.03
N THR A 792 -14.54 -25.82 18.68
CA THR A 792 -14.71 -26.75 17.55
C THR A 792 -15.61 -26.12 16.51
N GLY A 793 -15.49 -26.50 15.23
CA GLY A 793 -16.33 -25.89 14.21
C GLY A 793 -15.90 -26.13 12.78
N VAL A 794 -16.39 -25.29 11.87
CA VAL A 794 -16.18 -25.41 10.43
C VAL A 794 -15.66 -24.09 9.86
N TRP A 795 -14.52 -24.14 9.19
CA TRP A 795 -14.07 -23.05 8.32
C TRP A 795 -14.88 -23.04 7.03
N VAL A 796 -15.33 -21.85 6.64
CA VAL A 796 -16.13 -21.65 5.43
C VAL A 796 -15.43 -20.59 4.57
N THR A 797 -14.92 -21.01 3.41
CA THR A 797 -14.41 -20.05 2.43
C THR A 797 -15.54 -19.64 1.49
N CYS A 798 -15.57 -18.37 1.07
CA CYS A 798 -16.64 -17.82 0.25
C CYS A 798 -16.12 -16.97 -0.92
N ALA A 799 -17.02 -16.58 -1.82
CA ALA A 799 -16.72 -15.66 -2.92
C ALA A 799 -16.26 -14.29 -2.38
N ARG A 800 -15.32 -13.66 -3.10
CA ARG A 800 -14.66 -12.41 -2.68
C ARG A 800 -15.67 -11.31 -2.37
N HIS A 801 -15.58 -10.74 -1.16
CA HIS A 801 -16.47 -9.68 -0.64
C HIS A 801 -17.95 -10.09 -0.50
N GLN A 802 -18.25 -11.40 -0.41
CA GLN A 802 -19.62 -11.91 -0.22
C GLN A 802 -19.82 -12.59 1.15
N GLU A 803 -18.98 -12.31 2.14
CA GLU A 803 -18.97 -12.95 3.46
C GLU A 803 -20.34 -12.84 4.15
N GLY A 804 -21.02 -11.70 4.04
CA GLY A 804 -22.35 -11.49 4.61
C GLY A 804 -23.49 -12.23 3.90
N LYS A 805 -23.33 -12.56 2.61
CA LYS A 805 -24.29 -13.42 1.89
C LYS A 805 -24.00 -14.89 2.16
N ALA A 806 -22.73 -15.29 2.16
CA ALA A 806 -22.29 -16.62 2.53
C ALA A 806 -22.67 -16.98 3.98
N ALA A 807 -22.59 -16.02 4.92
CA ALA A 807 -23.02 -16.22 6.31
C ALA A 807 -24.53 -16.51 6.44
N ARG A 808 -25.37 -15.95 5.56
CA ARG A 808 -26.80 -16.25 5.53
C ARG A 808 -27.08 -17.61 4.90
N GLU A 809 -26.46 -17.90 3.76
CA GLU A 809 -26.58 -19.21 3.10
C GLU A 809 -26.15 -20.35 4.05
N ILE A 810 -25.01 -20.19 4.71
CA ILE A 810 -24.49 -21.22 5.62
C ILE A 810 -25.35 -21.36 6.87
N GLY A 811 -25.93 -20.28 7.39
CA GLY A 811 -26.79 -20.32 8.57
C GLY A 811 -28.03 -21.19 8.35
N VAL A 812 -28.66 -21.07 7.18
CA VAL A 812 -29.85 -21.87 6.85
C VAL A 812 -29.47 -23.32 6.55
N LEU A 813 -28.42 -23.55 5.75
CA LEU A 813 -27.93 -24.90 5.45
C LEU A 813 -27.54 -25.65 6.73
N PHE A 814 -26.83 -24.99 7.64
CA PHE A 814 -26.38 -25.63 8.87
C PHE A 814 -27.53 -25.93 9.82
N ALA A 815 -28.55 -25.07 9.89
CA ALA A 815 -29.74 -25.34 10.70
C ALA A 815 -30.49 -26.59 10.22
N GLU A 816 -30.66 -26.75 8.90
CA GLU A 816 -31.34 -27.92 8.32
C GLU A 816 -30.58 -29.23 8.61
N TYR A 817 -29.26 -29.25 8.40
CA TYR A 817 -28.47 -30.43 8.73
C TYR A 817 -28.35 -30.67 10.24
N ALA A 818 -28.39 -29.62 11.07
CA ALA A 818 -28.40 -29.75 12.52
C ALA A 818 -29.68 -30.44 13.00
N GLU A 819 -30.83 -30.08 12.41
CA GLU A 819 -32.10 -30.75 12.69
C GLU A 819 -32.09 -32.19 12.14
N LYS A 820 -31.70 -32.39 10.88
CA LYS A 820 -31.69 -33.70 10.20
C LYS A 820 -30.77 -34.72 10.86
N MET A 821 -29.57 -34.30 11.28
CA MET A 821 -28.55 -35.22 11.82
C MET A 821 -28.62 -35.36 13.34
N TYR A 822 -29.03 -34.31 14.05
CA TYR A 822 -28.90 -34.22 15.50
C TYR A 822 -30.18 -33.82 16.23
N GLY A 823 -31.29 -33.58 15.52
CA GLY A 823 -32.57 -33.16 16.12
C GLY A 823 -32.54 -31.76 16.74
N ILE A 824 -31.54 -30.94 16.39
CA ILE A 824 -31.37 -29.59 16.93
C ILE A 824 -32.29 -28.64 16.17
N LYS A 825 -33.44 -28.29 16.77
CA LYS A 825 -34.39 -27.32 16.21
C LYS A 825 -33.86 -25.89 16.37
N SER A 826 -34.03 -25.09 15.32
CA SER A 826 -33.69 -23.66 15.32
C SER A 826 -34.64 -22.87 16.24
N VAL A 827 -34.12 -21.86 16.95
CA VAL A 827 -34.91 -20.96 17.82
C VAL A 827 -35.85 -20.03 17.01
N HIS A 828 -35.92 -20.18 15.69
CA HIS A 828 -36.76 -19.37 14.81
C HIS A 828 -38.17 -19.95 14.50
N ASP A 829 -38.57 -21.07 15.10
CA ASP A 829 -39.81 -21.78 14.74
C ASP A 829 -41.14 -21.23 15.31
N THR A 830 -41.16 -20.12 16.06
CA THR A 830 -42.43 -19.55 16.55
C THR A 830 -43.11 -18.55 15.59
N ALA A 831 -42.52 -18.22 14.44
CA ALA A 831 -43.13 -17.31 13.46
C ALA A 831 -43.75 -18.01 12.24
N ALA A 832 -43.34 -19.25 11.92
CA ALA A 832 -43.77 -19.96 10.71
C ALA A 832 -45.06 -20.80 10.89
N ALA A 833 -45.42 -21.16 12.13
CA ALA A 833 -46.60 -21.99 12.41
C ALA A 833 -47.95 -21.24 12.38
N ALA A 834 -47.96 -19.91 12.26
CA ALA A 834 -49.19 -19.11 12.21
C ALA A 834 -49.78 -18.94 10.80
N ALA A 835 -49.09 -19.42 9.75
CA ALA A 835 -49.51 -19.24 8.36
C ALA A 835 -50.31 -20.44 7.78
N ALA A 836 -50.53 -21.50 8.56
CA ALA A 836 -51.13 -22.76 8.06
C ALA A 836 -52.61 -22.98 8.46
N SER A 837 -53.35 -21.93 8.84
CA SER A 837 -54.79 -22.05 9.15
C SER A 837 -55.63 -20.96 8.51
N SER A 838 -55.87 -21.04 7.20
CA SER A 838 -57.19 -20.71 6.64
C SER A 838 -57.36 -21.49 5.34
N LYS A 839 -58.46 -22.22 5.28
CA LYS A 839 -58.81 -23.22 4.28
C LYS A 839 -59.88 -22.67 3.34
N ASP A 840 -59.86 -23.22 2.13
CA ASP A 840 -60.97 -23.50 1.23
C ASP A 840 -61.55 -22.38 0.34
N GLY A 841 -61.50 -22.65 -0.98
CA GLY A 841 -62.29 -22.00 -2.02
C GLY A 841 -61.70 -22.23 -3.42
N GLY A 842 -62.12 -23.29 -4.12
CA GLY A 842 -61.61 -23.68 -5.43
C GLY A 842 -62.19 -22.92 -6.64
N GLY A 843 -61.53 -23.07 -7.78
CA GLY A 843 -61.99 -22.61 -9.11
C GLY A 843 -60.89 -22.77 -10.16
N ASP A 844 -61.25 -23.35 -11.31
CA ASP A 844 -60.44 -23.89 -12.40
C ASP A 844 -60.08 -22.85 -13.49
N GLY A 845 -58.91 -23.04 -14.14
CA GLY A 845 -58.64 -22.67 -15.54
C GLY A 845 -58.01 -21.29 -15.87
N GLY A 846 -56.89 -21.31 -16.61
CA GLY A 846 -56.54 -20.28 -17.60
C GLY A 846 -55.12 -19.67 -17.51
N ASP A 847 -54.40 -19.71 -18.64
CA ASP A 847 -53.06 -19.19 -18.89
C ASP A 847 -52.91 -17.64 -18.83
N ASP A 848 -51.63 -17.25 -18.72
CA ASP A 848 -50.95 -16.00 -19.11
C ASP A 848 -51.11 -14.68 -18.31
N ASP A 849 -49.92 -14.19 -17.92
CA ASP A 849 -49.42 -12.82 -17.72
C ASP A 849 -50.03 -11.84 -16.68
N ASP A 850 -49.09 -11.14 -16.02
CA ASP A 850 -49.17 -9.95 -15.16
C ASP A 850 -49.71 -10.05 -13.72
N ALA A 851 -48.79 -9.92 -12.75
CA ALA A 851 -49.04 -9.23 -11.47
C ALA A 851 -47.71 -8.84 -10.76
N GLU A 852 -47.18 -7.67 -11.10
CA GLU A 852 -46.54 -6.78 -10.11
C GLU A 852 -47.61 -6.40 -9.07
N ASP A 853 -47.71 -7.11 -7.95
CA ASP A 853 -48.41 -6.64 -6.72
C ASP A 853 -48.25 -7.65 -5.56
N ASP A 854 -47.01 -7.87 -5.07
CA ASP A 854 -46.80 -8.40 -3.70
C ASP A 854 -45.41 -8.04 -3.09
N LEU A 855 -44.73 -7.02 -3.63
CA LEU A 855 -43.44 -6.58 -3.06
C LEU A 855 -43.66 -5.60 -1.89
N GLU A 856 -44.72 -4.79 -1.95
CA GLU A 856 -45.01 -3.78 -0.94
C GLU A 856 -45.46 -4.40 0.40
N ALA A 857 -46.22 -5.50 0.35
CA ALA A 857 -46.61 -6.24 1.55
C ALA A 857 -45.46 -7.08 2.14
N ALA A 858 -44.47 -7.46 1.33
CA ALA A 858 -43.22 -8.06 1.81
C ALA A 858 -42.33 -7.03 2.52
N ILE A 859 -42.25 -5.80 1.98
CA ILE A 859 -41.49 -4.69 2.58
C ILE A 859 -42.12 -4.21 3.89
N GLN A 860 -43.46 -4.10 3.97
CA GLN A 860 -44.12 -3.71 5.23
C GLN A 860 -43.94 -4.75 6.35
N ARG A 861 -43.86 -6.05 6.01
CA ARG A 861 -43.57 -7.12 6.96
C ARG A 861 -42.11 -7.06 7.47
N GLU A 862 -41.15 -6.73 6.62
CA GLU A 862 -39.75 -6.50 7.04
C GLU A 862 -39.59 -5.26 7.92
N VAL A 863 -40.31 -4.17 7.64
CA VAL A 863 -40.26 -2.93 8.44
C VAL A 863 -40.89 -3.12 9.83
N ALA A 864 -41.95 -3.93 9.95
CA ALA A 864 -42.56 -4.28 11.23
C ALA A 864 -41.63 -5.16 12.11
N ALA A 865 -40.82 -6.03 11.49
CA ALA A 865 -39.85 -6.87 12.21
C ALA A 865 -38.63 -6.07 12.72
N LEU A 866 -38.24 -4.99 12.03
CA LEU A 866 -37.09 -4.15 12.39
C LEU A 866 -37.38 -3.11 13.50
N THR A 867 -38.66 -2.89 13.85
CA THR A 867 -39.07 -1.86 14.82
C THR A 867 -39.30 -2.38 16.25
N ALA A 868 -39.17 -3.69 16.49
CA ALA A 868 -39.24 -4.27 17.83
C ALA A 868 -37.92 -4.08 18.61
N LYS A 869 -37.92 -3.22 19.64
CA LYS A 869 -36.78 -3.02 20.55
C LYS A 869 -36.52 -4.28 21.41
N PRO A 870 -35.26 -4.64 21.72
CA PRO A 870 -34.98 -5.63 22.74
C PRO A 870 -35.16 -5.00 24.13
N SER A 871 -36.11 -5.52 24.91
CA SER A 871 -36.24 -5.20 26.33
C SER A 871 -35.17 -5.93 27.14
N SER A 872 -34.47 -5.18 27.99
CA SER A 872 -33.62 -5.68 29.06
C SER A 872 -34.45 -6.43 30.11
N SER A 873 -34.12 -7.69 30.39
CA SER A 873 -34.41 -8.28 31.70
C SER A 873 -33.29 -9.23 32.11
N SER A 874 -32.61 -8.85 33.18
CA SER A 874 -31.79 -9.71 34.02
C SER A 874 -32.66 -10.78 34.69
N SER A 875 -32.29 -12.06 34.55
CA SER A 875 -32.62 -13.06 35.56
C SER A 875 -31.57 -14.16 35.58
N THR A 876 -30.93 -14.29 36.74
CA THR A 876 -30.10 -15.40 37.18
C THR A 876 -30.96 -16.66 37.39
N ASP A 877 -30.79 -17.67 36.54
CA ASP A 877 -31.16 -19.05 36.87
C ASP A 877 -30.33 -20.06 36.03
N PRO A 878 -29.44 -20.88 36.62
CA PRO A 878 -28.61 -21.83 35.88
C PRO A 878 -29.35 -23.17 35.74
N GLY A 879 -30.24 -23.29 34.76
CA GLY A 879 -31.04 -24.52 34.65
C GLY A 879 -32.03 -24.65 33.50
N ALA A 880 -31.73 -24.19 32.28
CA ALA A 880 -32.48 -24.60 31.07
C ALA A 880 -31.66 -24.36 29.80
N GLY A 881 -31.27 -25.43 29.10
CA GLY A 881 -30.46 -25.38 27.89
C GLY A 881 -31.25 -24.96 26.65
N GLY A 882 -31.03 -23.73 26.17
CA GLY A 882 -31.60 -23.18 24.93
C GLY A 882 -30.65 -22.21 24.23
N GLY A 883 -29.34 -22.45 24.30
CA GLY A 883 -28.33 -21.66 23.58
C GLY A 883 -28.21 -22.09 22.11
N ASN A 884 -28.02 -21.13 21.21
CA ASN A 884 -27.76 -21.37 19.79
C ASN A 884 -26.46 -22.21 19.65
N ARG A 885 -26.58 -23.48 19.24
CA ARG A 885 -25.47 -24.47 19.22
C ARG A 885 -24.55 -24.34 18.00
N MET A 886 -24.83 -23.39 17.11
CA MET A 886 -23.99 -23.02 15.97
C MET A 886 -23.85 -21.51 15.89
N THR A 887 -22.61 -21.01 15.95
CA THR A 887 -22.34 -19.56 16.06
C THR A 887 -21.37 -19.11 14.97
N PRO A 888 -21.79 -18.28 14.00
CA PRO A 888 -20.89 -17.73 13.00
C PRO A 888 -19.96 -16.68 13.63
N VAL A 889 -18.71 -16.72 13.22
CA VAL A 889 -17.63 -15.84 13.67
C VAL A 889 -17.02 -15.17 12.46
N LYS A 890 -17.07 -13.83 12.44
CA LYS A 890 -16.45 -13.03 11.39
C LYS A 890 -14.94 -13.01 11.58
N MET A 891 -14.20 -13.34 10.53
CA MET A 891 -12.74 -13.31 10.53
C MET A 891 -12.22 -11.97 10.01
N ASN A 892 -11.02 -11.58 10.43
CA ASN A 892 -10.34 -10.39 9.90
C ASN A 892 -9.52 -10.72 8.64
N VAL A 893 -10.06 -11.59 7.78
CA VAL A 893 -9.48 -12.01 6.50
C VAL A 893 -10.62 -12.14 5.50
N ASP A 894 -10.46 -11.53 4.32
CA ASP A 894 -11.44 -11.63 3.24
C ASP A 894 -11.70 -13.08 2.83
N CYS A 895 -12.91 -13.34 2.36
CA CYS A 895 -13.36 -14.64 1.85
C CYS A 895 -13.42 -15.78 2.90
N LEU A 896 -13.36 -15.49 4.21
CA LEU A 896 -13.30 -16.51 5.25
C LEU A 896 -14.24 -16.20 6.44
N LEU A 897 -14.98 -17.21 6.88
CA LEU A 897 -15.75 -17.20 8.12
C LEU A 897 -15.57 -18.53 8.87
N PHE A 898 -15.78 -18.53 10.18
CA PHE A 898 -15.76 -19.75 11.00
C PHE A 898 -17.11 -19.93 11.67
N VAL A 899 -17.67 -21.13 11.68
CA VAL A 899 -18.89 -21.43 12.43
C VAL A 899 -18.54 -22.37 13.57
N LYS A 900 -18.67 -21.89 14.80
CA LYS A 900 -18.46 -22.72 16.01
C LYS A 900 -19.59 -23.74 16.14
N THR A 901 -19.24 -24.94 16.57
CA THR A 901 -20.17 -26.03 16.86
C THR A 901 -20.05 -26.44 18.33
N GLN A 902 -21.14 -26.94 18.89
CA GLN A 902 -21.15 -27.57 20.22
C GLN A 902 -21.74 -28.98 20.16
N PRO A 903 -21.36 -29.89 21.06
CA PRO A 903 -21.96 -31.22 21.15
C PRO A 903 -23.51 -31.17 21.16
N PRO A 904 -24.20 -32.10 20.48
CA PRO A 904 -23.70 -33.33 19.86
C PRO A 904 -23.15 -33.18 18.43
N VAL A 905 -22.98 -31.96 17.90
CA VAL A 905 -22.51 -31.75 16.53
C VAL A 905 -21.03 -32.14 16.41
N ASP A 906 -20.74 -33.20 15.66
CA ASP A 906 -19.38 -33.54 15.22
C ASP A 906 -19.07 -32.82 13.88
N PRO A 907 -18.10 -31.87 13.84
CA PRO A 907 -17.75 -31.15 12.62
C PRO A 907 -17.37 -32.04 11.45
N VAL A 908 -16.70 -33.18 11.69
CA VAL A 908 -16.23 -34.07 10.61
C VAL A 908 -17.41 -34.81 9.99
N ALA A 909 -18.24 -35.48 10.80
CA ALA A 909 -19.46 -36.12 10.31
C ALA A 909 -20.41 -35.11 9.66
N PHE A 910 -20.53 -33.91 10.23
CA PHE A 910 -21.40 -32.86 9.73
C PHE A 910 -21.02 -32.37 8.34
N VAL A 911 -19.75 -32.00 8.12
CA VAL A 911 -19.28 -31.54 6.81
C VAL A 911 -19.31 -32.68 5.79
N ARG A 912 -18.95 -33.90 6.19
CA ARG A 912 -19.02 -35.07 5.31
C ARG A 912 -20.44 -35.30 4.79
N ARG A 913 -21.43 -35.29 5.68
CA ARG A 913 -22.82 -35.53 5.29
C ARG A 913 -23.33 -34.50 4.30
N ILE A 914 -22.99 -33.22 4.50
CA ILE A 914 -23.32 -32.14 3.56
C ILE A 914 -22.67 -32.39 2.19
N ALA A 915 -21.38 -32.76 2.17
CA ALA A 915 -20.66 -33.00 0.92
C ALA A 915 -21.16 -34.23 0.15
N GLU A 916 -21.53 -35.30 0.86
CA GLU A 916 -22.10 -36.51 0.27
C GLU A 916 -23.52 -36.31 -0.27
N ASP A 917 -24.39 -35.65 0.49
CA ASP A 917 -25.75 -35.34 0.02
C ASP A 917 -25.66 -34.40 -1.22
N ALA A 918 -24.69 -33.48 -1.25
CA ALA A 918 -24.41 -32.64 -2.40
C ALA A 918 -23.87 -33.40 -3.63
N SER A 919 -23.08 -34.46 -3.45
CA SER A 919 -22.58 -35.28 -4.56
C SER A 919 -23.64 -36.25 -5.10
N ARG A 920 -24.65 -36.63 -4.31
CA ARG A 920 -25.76 -37.51 -4.70
C ARG A 920 -26.96 -36.80 -5.33
N CYS A 921 -27.01 -35.46 -5.30
CA CYS A 921 -28.15 -34.67 -5.80
C CYS A 921 -29.49 -35.06 -5.13
N GLU A 922 -29.48 -35.45 -3.85
CA GLU A 922 -30.71 -35.73 -3.11
C GLU A 922 -31.46 -34.41 -2.85
N GLU A 923 -32.69 -34.29 -3.36
CA GLU A 923 -33.54 -33.11 -3.17
C GLU A 923 -33.92 -32.95 -1.69
N LEU A 924 -33.19 -32.09 -0.99
CA LEU A 924 -33.66 -31.45 0.22
C LEU A 924 -34.20 -30.07 -0.17
N SER A 925 -35.39 -29.78 0.34
CA SER A 925 -36.25 -28.64 0.00
C SER A 925 -35.50 -27.32 -0.25
N GLY A 926 -35.46 -26.87 -1.51
CA GLY A 926 -35.23 -25.47 -1.90
C GLY A 926 -33.85 -24.84 -1.62
N LEU A 927 -32.91 -25.50 -0.92
CA LEU A 927 -31.75 -24.83 -0.31
C LEU A 927 -30.37 -25.06 -0.94
N MET A 928 -30.28 -25.84 -2.04
CA MET A 928 -28.99 -26.17 -2.69
C MET A 928 -28.39 -25.05 -3.56
N ARG A 929 -28.73 -23.78 -3.30
CA ARG A 929 -28.18 -22.62 -4.02
C ARG A 929 -27.21 -21.83 -3.14
N CYS A 930 -26.20 -22.49 -2.55
CA CYS A 930 -25.07 -21.78 -1.95
C CYS A 930 -24.23 -21.11 -3.05
N ARG A 931 -24.65 -19.93 -3.51
CA ARG A 931 -24.00 -19.21 -4.62
C ARG A 931 -22.69 -18.57 -4.19
N TYR A 932 -22.51 -18.35 -2.89
CA TYR A 932 -21.40 -17.60 -2.34
C TYR A 932 -20.48 -18.45 -1.46
N VAL A 933 -20.86 -19.67 -1.10
CA VAL A 933 -20.02 -20.59 -0.31
C VAL A 933 -19.18 -21.47 -1.23
N ASN A 934 -17.86 -21.43 -1.02
CA ASN A 934 -16.92 -22.22 -1.80
C ASN A 934 -16.57 -23.55 -1.11
N ARG A 935 -16.04 -23.54 0.13
CA ARG A 935 -15.50 -24.76 0.78
C ARG A 935 -15.81 -24.78 2.26
N LEU A 936 -16.09 -25.99 2.77
CA LEU A 936 -16.24 -26.31 4.19
C LEU A 936 -15.04 -27.16 4.66
N THR A 937 -14.36 -26.76 5.73
CA THR A 937 -13.25 -27.52 6.34
C THR A 937 -13.51 -27.72 7.83
N PRO A 938 -13.64 -28.96 8.32
CA PRO A 938 -13.94 -29.24 9.73
C PRO A 938 -12.71 -29.02 10.62
N VAL A 939 -12.93 -28.57 11.86
CA VAL A 939 -11.95 -28.45 12.94
C VAL A 939 -12.47 -29.18 14.17
N SER A 940 -11.85 -30.31 14.49
CA SER A 940 -12.28 -31.21 15.58
C SER A 940 -11.66 -30.82 16.92
N VAL A 941 -10.39 -30.40 16.89
CA VAL A 941 -9.65 -29.92 18.06
C VAL A 941 -8.94 -28.63 17.71
N MET A 942 -8.99 -27.63 18.58
CA MET A 942 -8.31 -26.36 18.41
C MET A 942 -7.50 -25.98 19.64
N GLY A 943 -6.30 -25.46 19.44
CA GLY A 943 -5.42 -24.99 20.50
C GLY A 943 -4.56 -23.82 20.06
N LYS A 944 -3.53 -23.50 20.83
CA LYS A 944 -2.66 -22.34 20.58
C LYS A 944 -1.70 -22.60 19.43
N ALA A 945 -1.53 -21.66 18.51
CA ALA A 945 -0.56 -21.71 17.42
C ALA A 945 0.87 -21.44 17.91
N SER A 946 1.43 -22.36 18.68
CA SER A 946 2.85 -22.45 19.05
C SER A 946 3.36 -23.85 18.76
N GLU A 947 4.68 -24.07 18.76
CA GLU A 947 5.24 -25.41 18.55
C GLU A 947 4.72 -26.42 19.57
N GLN A 948 4.69 -26.03 20.85
CA GLN A 948 4.11 -26.85 21.92
C GLN A 948 2.59 -27.03 21.77
N GLY A 949 1.85 -25.96 21.45
CA GLY A 949 0.40 -26.03 21.29
C GLY A 949 -0.02 -26.90 20.10
N LEU A 950 0.75 -26.90 19.02
CA LEU A 950 0.56 -27.80 17.88
C LEU A 950 0.74 -29.28 18.29
N VAL A 951 1.73 -29.57 19.14
CA VAL A 951 1.94 -30.93 19.68
C VAL A 951 0.77 -31.37 20.55
N GLU A 952 0.26 -30.50 21.42
CA GLU A 952 -0.87 -30.79 22.29
C GLU A 952 -2.15 -31.09 21.49
N VAL A 953 -2.49 -30.21 20.54
CA VAL A 953 -3.64 -30.39 19.63
C VAL A 953 -3.50 -31.64 18.77
N ALA A 954 -2.29 -31.93 18.26
CA ALA A 954 -2.03 -33.13 17.48
C ALA A 954 -2.18 -34.39 18.34
N ARG A 955 -1.72 -34.38 19.59
CA ARG A 955 -1.88 -35.54 20.47
C ARG A 955 -3.35 -35.86 20.75
N GLU A 956 -4.16 -34.84 20.95
CA GLU A 956 -5.60 -35.00 21.18
C GLU A 956 -6.34 -35.41 19.91
N GLY A 957 -6.18 -34.67 18.80
CA GLY A 957 -6.91 -34.91 17.56
C GLY A 957 -6.52 -36.19 16.82
N LEU A 958 -5.30 -36.71 17.04
CA LEU A 958 -4.79 -37.90 16.36
C LEU A 958 -4.92 -39.19 17.19
N ALA A 959 -5.04 -39.12 18.51
CA ALA A 959 -5.13 -40.30 19.39
C ALA A 959 -6.23 -41.32 19.02
N PRO A 960 -7.41 -40.91 18.49
CA PRO A 960 -8.42 -41.88 18.04
C PRO A 960 -7.93 -42.77 16.87
N TRP A 961 -6.96 -42.29 16.09
CA TRP A 961 -6.53 -42.89 14.84
C TRP A 961 -5.11 -43.49 14.90
N PHE A 962 -4.21 -42.88 15.65
CA PHE A 962 -2.79 -43.21 15.69
C PHE A 962 -2.33 -43.53 17.12
N ASP A 963 -1.35 -44.44 17.24
CA ASP A 963 -0.62 -44.63 18.51
C ASP A 963 0.52 -43.60 18.60
N LEU A 964 0.44 -42.74 19.61
CA LEU A 964 1.35 -41.60 19.81
C LEU A 964 2.29 -41.82 21.01
N SER A 965 2.37 -43.06 21.53
CA SER A 965 3.08 -43.42 22.78
C SER A 965 4.60 -43.48 22.66
N GLY A 966 5.16 -43.30 21.46
CA GLY A 966 6.59 -43.00 21.26
C GLY A 966 7.56 -44.04 21.81
N LYS A 967 7.69 -45.21 21.17
CA LYS A 967 8.88 -46.07 21.29
C LYS A 967 9.28 -46.63 19.93
N ARG A 968 10.43 -46.17 19.40
CA ARG A 968 11.17 -46.93 18.38
C ARG A 968 11.69 -48.21 19.03
N SER A 969 11.31 -49.37 18.53
CA SER A 969 12.00 -50.62 18.87
C SER A 969 13.41 -50.57 18.25
N SER A 970 14.43 -50.45 19.11
CA SER A 970 15.83 -50.48 18.74
C SER A 970 16.26 -51.88 18.28
N GLY A 971 16.66 -52.03 17.02
CA GLY A 971 17.57 -53.08 16.55
C GLY A 971 18.92 -52.44 16.18
N GLY A 972 20.00 -52.84 16.87
CA GLY A 972 21.32 -52.17 16.94
C GLY A 972 22.14 -52.15 15.64
N GLY A 973 23.33 -51.54 15.58
CA GLY A 973 24.15 -50.84 16.57
C GLY A 973 25.51 -50.46 15.94
N ALA A 974 26.16 -49.44 16.52
CA ALA A 974 27.58 -49.03 16.38
C ALA A 974 28.04 -48.48 15.00
N ALA A 975 28.85 -47.42 14.85
CA ALA A 975 29.67 -46.60 15.76
C ALA A 975 30.13 -45.27 15.07
N GLY A 976 30.54 -44.28 15.88
CA GLY A 976 31.38 -43.12 15.51
C GLY A 976 30.68 -41.77 15.75
N LYS A 977 30.81 -41.10 16.93
CA LYS A 977 31.89 -40.17 17.35
C LYS A 977 32.23 -39.12 16.27
N GLU A 978 32.35 -37.82 16.51
CA GLU A 978 32.40 -36.94 17.69
C GLU A 978 32.32 -35.49 17.17
N GLY A 979 31.88 -34.54 17.99
CA GLY A 979 32.40 -33.16 17.92
C GLY A 979 31.41 -32.02 17.71
N GLU A 980 30.72 -31.60 18.76
CA GLU A 980 30.47 -30.17 18.99
C GLU A 980 31.01 -29.79 20.37
N THR A 981 32.14 -29.08 20.35
CA THR A 981 32.72 -28.30 21.44
C THR A 981 31.87 -27.04 21.61
N LYS A 982 31.28 -26.85 22.80
CA LYS A 982 31.79 -25.95 23.86
C LYS A 982 31.33 -24.50 23.69
N THR A 983 30.38 -24.07 24.52
CA THR A 983 30.59 -23.42 25.85
C THR A 983 30.68 -21.90 25.69
N GLU A 984 30.30 -21.05 26.64
CA GLU A 984 30.20 -21.24 28.09
C GLU A 984 29.46 -20.05 28.70
N THR A 985 29.13 -20.24 29.99
CA THR A 985 29.12 -19.26 31.07
C THR A 985 28.11 -18.10 31.04
N ALA A 986 27.54 -17.66 32.16
CA ALA A 986 27.55 -18.08 33.57
C ALA A 986 26.54 -17.14 34.27
N GLU A 987 25.74 -17.67 35.20
CA GLU A 987 25.91 -17.49 36.67
C GLU A 987 25.69 -16.06 37.17
N SER A 988 25.07 -15.80 38.32
CA SER A 988 24.43 -16.64 39.33
C SER A 988 23.84 -15.71 40.40
N LYS A 989 22.80 -16.22 41.08
CA LYS A 989 22.54 -16.21 42.55
C LYS A 989 22.55 -14.86 43.30
N ALA A 990 21.82 -14.67 44.39
CA ALA A 990 21.31 -15.58 45.41
C ALA A 990 20.03 -14.95 46.02
N GLU A 991 18.99 -15.73 46.37
CA GLU A 991 18.63 -16.22 47.73
C GLU A 991 18.13 -15.07 48.65
N GLU A 992 17.06 -15.19 49.43
CA GLU A 992 16.67 -16.22 50.42
C GLU A 992 15.14 -16.14 50.64
N SER A 993 14.42 -17.26 50.80
CA SER A 993 14.01 -17.89 52.09
C SER A 993 12.83 -17.14 52.78
N THR A 994 11.85 -17.73 53.46
CA THR A 994 11.52 -19.10 53.88
C THR A 994 10.09 -19.09 54.47
N THR A 995 9.41 -20.25 54.41
CA THR A 995 8.47 -20.80 55.45
C THR A 995 7.17 -20.03 55.76
N GLU A 996 6.00 -20.59 56.13
CA GLU A 996 5.45 -21.83 56.71
C GLU A 996 4.01 -21.98 56.14
N GLY A 997 3.23 -23.07 56.17
CA GLY A 997 3.26 -24.34 56.88
C GLY A 997 1.81 -24.78 57.19
N GLY A 998 1.42 -25.98 56.72
CA GLY A 998 0.39 -26.88 57.29
C GLY A 998 -1.10 -26.52 57.12
N SER A 999 -2.06 -27.46 57.19
CA SER A 999 -2.05 -28.92 57.18
C SER A 999 -3.49 -29.46 56.99
N ALA A 1000 -3.56 -30.73 56.65
CA ALA A 1000 -4.61 -31.60 56.14
C ALA A 1000 -5.86 -31.94 57.02
N LYS A 1001 -6.76 -32.71 56.37
CA LYS A 1001 -7.74 -33.75 56.82
C LYS A 1001 -9.20 -33.29 56.91
N GLY A 1002 -10.23 -34.05 56.51
CA GLY A 1002 -10.48 -35.41 55.99
C GLY A 1002 -12.02 -35.51 55.74
N ALA A 1003 -12.58 -36.22 54.75
CA ALA A 1003 -12.70 -37.66 54.49
C ALA A 1003 -14.15 -38.18 54.69
N THR A 1004 -14.56 -39.14 53.85
CA THR A 1004 -15.75 -40.07 53.90
C THR A 1004 -17.11 -39.52 53.41
N GLU A 1005 -18.02 -40.22 52.70
CA GLU A 1005 -18.13 -41.57 52.11
C GLU A 1005 -19.41 -41.66 51.22
N GLY A 1006 -19.42 -42.55 50.20
CA GLY A 1006 -20.59 -43.26 49.60
C GLY A 1006 -21.54 -42.45 48.67
N THR A 1007 -22.12 -42.95 47.56
CA THR A 1007 -22.29 -44.28 46.94
C THR A 1007 -22.69 -44.10 45.46
N ALA A 1008 -22.47 -45.16 44.67
CA ALA A 1008 -22.58 -45.23 43.21
C ALA A 1008 -24.00 -45.47 42.66
N ALA A 1009 -24.21 -45.14 41.37
CA ALA A 1009 -25.13 -45.83 40.47
C ALA A 1009 -24.54 -45.88 39.05
N ASP A 1010 -24.40 -47.10 38.53
CA ASP A 1010 -23.82 -47.50 37.25
C ASP A 1010 -24.59 -47.03 36.00
N VAL A 1011 -23.86 -46.63 34.95
CA VAL A 1011 -24.21 -46.94 33.56
C VAL A 1011 -22.95 -47.39 32.82
N LYS A 1012 -22.96 -48.63 32.37
CA LYS A 1012 -21.90 -49.32 31.62
C LYS A 1012 -21.68 -48.66 30.26
N THR A 1013 -20.43 -48.32 29.94
CA THR A 1013 -19.95 -48.21 28.55
C THR A 1013 -18.77 -49.14 28.37
N GLU A 1014 -18.92 -50.03 27.40
CA GLU A 1014 -18.04 -51.14 27.07
C GLU A 1014 -16.60 -50.67 26.76
N THR A 1015 -15.64 -51.23 27.49
CA THR A 1015 -14.25 -51.30 27.09
C THR A 1015 -14.09 -52.38 26.04
N THR A 1016 -14.10 -52.01 24.76
CA THR A 1016 -13.57 -52.88 23.70
C THR A 1016 -12.05 -52.85 23.72
N SER A 1017 -11.47 -54.05 23.75
CA SER A 1017 -10.05 -54.37 23.82
C SER A 1017 -9.21 -53.77 22.70
N SER A 1018 -7.96 -53.44 23.03
CA SER A 1018 -6.87 -53.05 22.14
C SER A 1018 -6.38 -54.22 21.26
N SER A 1019 -7.22 -54.71 20.35
CA SER A 1019 -6.85 -55.73 19.36
C SER A 1019 -7.21 -55.28 17.95
N GLU A 1020 -6.18 -55.13 17.11
CA GLU A 1020 -6.22 -55.03 15.63
C GLU A 1020 -6.81 -53.75 15.00
N ARG A 1021 -6.13 -52.60 15.11
CA ARG A 1021 -6.33 -51.49 14.16
C ARG A 1021 -5.55 -51.78 12.87
N ARG A 1022 -6.26 -51.86 11.73
CA ARG A 1022 -5.66 -52.10 10.40
C ARG A 1022 -4.62 -51.01 10.08
N PRO A 1023 -3.44 -51.36 9.53
CA PRO A 1023 -2.51 -50.37 8.99
C PRO A 1023 -3.17 -49.63 7.82
N PHE A 1024 -2.97 -48.32 7.75
CA PHE A 1024 -3.52 -47.46 6.70
C PHE A 1024 -2.52 -46.35 6.36
N THR A 1025 -2.63 -45.83 5.15
CA THR A 1025 -1.80 -44.74 4.64
C THR A 1025 -2.37 -43.37 4.99
N PHE A 1026 -1.53 -42.35 5.16
CA PHE A 1026 -2.02 -41.02 5.52
C PHE A 1026 -1.28 -39.87 4.82
N ALA A 1027 -1.88 -38.69 4.82
CA ALA A 1027 -1.26 -37.46 4.35
C ALA A 1027 -1.56 -36.26 5.26
N ILE A 1028 -0.57 -35.40 5.48
CA ILE A 1028 -0.71 -34.17 6.28
C ILE A 1028 -0.93 -32.97 5.34
N ARG A 1029 -1.95 -32.16 5.61
CA ARG A 1029 -2.37 -31.02 4.78
C ARG A 1029 -2.43 -29.73 5.61
N PRO A 1030 -1.30 -29.01 5.77
CA PRO A 1030 -1.30 -27.74 6.47
C PRO A 1030 -1.80 -26.59 5.61
N THR A 1031 -2.60 -25.70 6.22
CA THR A 1031 -3.04 -24.42 5.69
C THR A 1031 -2.74 -23.33 6.71
N ILE A 1032 -1.94 -22.33 6.34
CA ILE A 1032 -1.46 -21.28 7.26
C ILE A 1032 -1.98 -19.93 6.76
N ARG A 1033 -2.70 -19.20 7.63
CA ARG A 1033 -3.31 -17.89 7.33
C ARG A 1033 -2.95 -16.89 8.42
N ASN A 1034 -2.43 -15.73 8.01
CA ASN A 1034 -2.11 -14.61 8.90
C ASN A 1034 -1.27 -15.02 10.13
N HIS A 1035 -0.28 -15.90 9.92
CA HIS A 1035 0.64 -16.40 10.96
C HIS A 1035 2.06 -16.53 10.38
N SER A 1036 3.06 -16.01 11.10
CA SER A 1036 4.44 -15.90 10.61
C SER A 1036 5.42 -16.91 11.20
N ASN A 1037 5.11 -17.54 12.34
CA ASN A 1037 6.06 -18.34 13.12
C ASN A 1037 6.11 -19.82 12.71
N LEU A 1038 4.99 -20.55 12.75
CA LEU A 1038 4.90 -21.95 12.35
C LEU A 1038 4.92 -22.07 10.81
N LYS A 1039 6.07 -22.43 10.24
CA LYS A 1039 6.22 -22.69 8.80
C LYS A 1039 5.68 -24.07 8.42
N ARG A 1040 5.32 -24.23 7.15
CA ARG A 1040 4.72 -25.46 6.60
C ARG A 1040 5.52 -26.72 6.95
N ASP A 1041 6.83 -26.70 6.76
CA ASP A 1041 7.69 -27.87 6.98
C ASP A 1041 7.81 -28.20 8.47
N VAL A 1042 7.83 -27.18 9.33
CA VAL A 1042 7.80 -27.37 10.80
C VAL A 1042 6.52 -28.10 11.20
N VAL A 1043 5.37 -27.64 10.72
CA VAL A 1043 4.07 -28.27 11.02
C VAL A 1043 4.02 -29.73 10.57
N ILE A 1044 4.46 -30.00 9.33
CA ILE A 1044 4.47 -31.37 8.78
C ILE A 1044 5.40 -32.26 9.58
N ASN A 1045 6.63 -31.82 9.86
CA ASN A 1045 7.63 -32.60 10.57
C ASN A 1045 7.23 -32.85 12.03
N THR A 1046 6.63 -31.87 12.71
CA THR A 1046 6.12 -32.02 14.07
C THR A 1046 5.03 -33.09 14.13
N ILE A 1047 4.04 -33.03 13.22
CA ILE A 1047 2.94 -34.00 13.20
C ILE A 1047 3.42 -35.39 12.78
N ALA A 1048 4.22 -35.48 11.72
CA ALA A 1048 4.79 -36.75 11.26
C ALA A 1048 5.66 -37.40 12.34
N GLY A 1049 6.41 -36.60 13.11
CA GLY A 1049 7.24 -37.10 14.22
C GLY A 1049 6.43 -37.65 15.41
N LEU A 1050 5.17 -37.23 15.58
CA LEU A 1050 4.27 -37.80 16.58
C LEU A 1050 3.68 -39.15 16.16
N ILE A 1051 3.48 -39.35 14.85
CA ILE A 1051 2.99 -40.59 14.22
C ILE A 1051 4.20 -41.50 13.94
N ASN A 1052 4.97 -41.82 14.97
CA ASN A 1052 6.17 -42.64 14.87
C ASN A 1052 5.83 -44.13 15.04
N ASP A 1053 4.98 -44.64 14.13
CA ASP A 1053 4.51 -46.03 14.09
C ASP A 1053 4.66 -46.59 12.66
N ASP A 1054 5.56 -47.57 12.48
CA ASP A 1054 5.91 -48.18 11.18
C ASP A 1054 4.72 -48.87 10.48
N ARG A 1055 3.59 -49.05 11.17
CA ARG A 1055 2.35 -49.59 10.60
C ARG A 1055 1.65 -48.61 9.66
N HIS A 1056 1.81 -47.29 9.84
CA HIS A 1056 1.15 -46.27 9.02
C HIS A 1056 2.16 -45.66 8.03
N LYS A 1057 1.84 -45.69 6.74
CA LYS A 1057 2.74 -45.16 5.69
C LYS A 1057 2.24 -43.84 5.13
N VAL A 1058 3.14 -42.89 4.89
CA VAL A 1058 2.77 -41.64 4.20
C VAL A 1058 2.46 -41.94 2.73
N ASN A 1059 1.27 -41.58 2.28
CA ASN A 1059 0.88 -41.61 0.86
C ASN A 1059 0.29 -40.25 0.48
N LEU A 1060 1.01 -39.48 -0.33
CA LEU A 1060 0.59 -38.12 -0.66
C LEU A 1060 -0.47 -38.06 -1.77
N SER A 1061 -0.66 -39.13 -2.54
CA SER A 1061 -1.49 -39.14 -3.75
C SER A 1061 -2.87 -39.76 -3.52
N ALA A 1062 -2.94 -40.85 -2.74
CA ALA A 1062 -4.18 -41.55 -2.41
C ALA A 1062 -4.12 -42.11 -0.97
N PRO A 1063 -4.08 -41.25 0.05
CA PRO A 1063 -4.05 -41.70 1.45
C PRO A 1063 -5.37 -42.36 1.85
N ASP A 1064 -5.35 -43.25 2.84
CA ASP A 1064 -6.57 -43.75 3.48
C ASP A 1064 -7.14 -42.75 4.52
N LYS A 1065 -6.28 -41.89 5.08
CA LYS A 1065 -6.64 -40.80 6.00
C LYS A 1065 -5.95 -39.49 5.66
N VAL A 1066 -6.65 -38.37 5.75
CA VAL A 1066 -6.07 -37.03 5.58
C VAL A 1066 -6.11 -36.29 6.92
N ILE A 1067 -4.95 -35.77 7.34
CA ILE A 1067 -4.81 -34.93 8.53
C ILE A 1067 -4.84 -33.47 8.07
N LEU A 1068 -5.94 -32.78 8.38
CA LEU A 1068 -6.12 -31.36 8.09
C LEU A 1068 -5.54 -30.55 9.26
N VAL A 1069 -4.71 -29.56 8.94
CA VAL A 1069 -4.06 -28.70 9.94
C VAL A 1069 -4.25 -27.25 9.52
N ASP A 1070 -5.06 -26.50 10.25
CA ASP A 1070 -5.35 -25.09 9.95
C ASP A 1070 -4.72 -24.19 11.01
N ILE A 1071 -3.87 -23.26 10.60
CA ILE A 1071 -3.25 -22.26 11.47
C ILE A 1071 -3.80 -20.89 11.08
N TYR A 1072 -4.41 -20.20 12.05
CA TYR A 1072 -4.96 -18.86 11.89
C TYR A 1072 -4.54 -17.98 13.07
N GLN A 1073 -3.77 -16.92 12.83
CA GLN A 1073 -3.29 -15.99 13.85
C GLN A 1073 -2.71 -16.69 15.09
N THR A 1074 -3.46 -16.76 16.19
CA THR A 1074 -3.02 -17.31 17.49
C THR A 1074 -3.50 -18.74 17.75
N VAL A 1075 -4.30 -19.34 16.85
CA VAL A 1075 -4.88 -20.68 17.02
C VAL A 1075 -4.47 -21.65 15.91
N CYS A 1076 -4.38 -22.93 16.25
CA CYS A 1076 -4.20 -24.04 15.32
C CYS A 1076 -5.25 -25.12 15.57
N GLY A 1077 -5.79 -25.71 14.50
CA GLY A 1077 -6.81 -26.73 14.58
C GLY A 1077 -6.47 -27.98 13.77
N ILE A 1078 -6.89 -29.14 14.24
CA ILE A 1078 -6.65 -30.45 13.59
C ILE A 1078 -7.95 -31.24 13.45
N SER A 1079 -8.09 -31.90 12.30
CA SER A 1079 -9.11 -32.91 12.02
C SER A 1079 -8.52 -34.06 11.22
N VAL A 1080 -9.00 -35.28 11.45
CA VAL A 1080 -8.69 -36.45 10.62
C VAL A 1080 -9.95 -36.83 9.85
N VAL A 1081 -9.82 -36.94 8.53
CA VAL A 1081 -10.90 -37.29 7.59
C VAL A 1081 -10.44 -38.48 6.74
N ASP A 1082 -11.36 -39.16 6.04
CA ASP A 1082 -10.98 -40.30 5.19
C ASP A 1082 -10.29 -39.85 3.89
N GLY A 1083 -9.66 -40.82 3.21
CA GLY A 1083 -8.88 -40.63 2.00
C GLY A 1083 -9.61 -40.01 0.82
N ASP A 1084 -10.89 -40.31 0.70
CA ASP A 1084 -11.82 -39.71 -0.26
C ASP A 1084 -11.99 -38.19 -0.05
N TRP A 1085 -11.50 -37.64 1.06
CA TRP A 1085 -11.51 -36.21 1.29
C TRP A 1085 -10.80 -35.42 0.20
N ASP A 1086 -9.70 -35.90 -0.39
CA ASP A 1086 -9.03 -35.17 -1.47
C ASP A 1086 -9.89 -35.15 -2.76
N GLU A 1087 -10.81 -36.12 -2.95
CA GLU A 1087 -11.89 -36.05 -3.96
C GLU A 1087 -12.96 -35.03 -3.54
N LEU A 1088 -13.36 -35.04 -2.26
CA LEU A 1088 -14.29 -34.10 -1.63
C LEU A 1088 -13.78 -32.65 -1.52
N LYS A 1089 -12.46 -32.42 -1.68
CA LYS A 1089 -11.78 -31.12 -1.44
C LYS A 1089 -11.75 -30.21 -2.67
N ARG A 1090 -12.10 -30.73 -3.86
CA ARG A 1090 -12.24 -29.92 -5.08
C ARG A 1090 -13.54 -29.11 -5.13
N PHE A 1091 -14.39 -29.19 -4.12
CA PHE A 1091 -15.76 -28.75 -4.30
C PHE A 1091 -16.05 -27.35 -3.78
N ASN A 1092 -16.19 -26.43 -4.74
CA ASN A 1092 -17.27 -25.46 -4.76
C ASN A 1092 -18.60 -26.23 -4.64
N LEU A 1093 -19.40 -26.00 -3.59
CA LEU A 1093 -20.69 -26.71 -3.39
C LEU A 1093 -21.59 -26.60 -4.64
N THR A 1094 -21.47 -25.50 -5.38
CA THR A 1094 -22.15 -25.30 -6.67
C THR A 1094 -21.62 -26.24 -7.76
N GLU A 1095 -20.32 -26.53 -7.78
CA GLU A 1095 -19.71 -27.44 -8.77
C GLU A 1095 -20.13 -28.90 -8.54
N LEU A 1096 -20.19 -29.36 -7.27
CA LEU A 1096 -20.69 -30.70 -6.93
C LEU A 1096 -22.09 -30.93 -7.49
N TYR A 1097 -22.98 -29.99 -7.20
CA TYR A 1097 -24.35 -30.04 -7.65
C TYR A 1097 -24.46 -30.02 -9.17
N SER A 1098 -23.66 -29.17 -9.84
CA SER A 1098 -23.64 -29.09 -11.30
C SER A 1098 -23.17 -30.40 -11.96
N GLN A 1099 -22.17 -31.07 -11.40
CA GLN A 1099 -21.63 -32.32 -11.93
C GLN A 1099 -22.61 -33.48 -11.73
N ALA A 1100 -23.22 -33.59 -10.55
CA ALA A 1100 -24.22 -34.62 -10.26
C ALA A 1100 -25.47 -34.49 -11.16
N ARG A 1101 -25.95 -33.25 -11.38
CA ARG A 1101 -27.07 -32.96 -12.29
C ARG A 1101 -26.74 -33.31 -13.76
N ASN A 1102 -25.53 -33.01 -14.21
CA ASN A 1102 -25.08 -33.35 -15.56
C ASN A 1102 -24.89 -34.88 -15.75
N ALA A 1103 -24.58 -35.62 -14.67
CA ALA A 1103 -24.48 -37.08 -14.70
C ALA A 1103 -25.85 -37.79 -14.67
N GLN A 1104 -26.87 -37.21 -14.03
CA GLN A 1104 -28.27 -37.72 -14.09
C GLN A 1104 -28.90 -37.47 -15.46
N THR A 1105 -28.71 -36.27 -16.04
CA THR A 1105 -29.24 -35.90 -17.37
C THR A 1105 -28.57 -36.60 -18.57
N SER A 1106 -27.51 -37.39 -18.35
CA SER A 1106 -26.86 -38.21 -19.39
C SER A 1106 -27.17 -39.71 -19.28
N LYS A 1107 -27.94 -40.12 -18.26
CA LYS A 1107 -28.45 -41.50 -18.07
C LYS A 1107 -29.94 -41.65 -18.36
N ASP A 1108 -30.67 -40.54 -18.42
CA ASP A 1108 -32.02 -40.42 -19.02
C ASP A 1108 -31.90 -40.04 -20.50
#